data_AF-A0A9W8JU60-F1
#
_entry.id   AF-A0A9W8JU60-F1
#
_cell.length_a   1.000
_cell.length_b   1.000
_cell.length_c   1.000
_cell.angle_alpha   90.00
_cell.angle_beta   90.00
_cell.angle_gamma   90.00
#
_symmetry.space_group_name_H-M   'P 1'
#
loop_
_entity.id
_entity.type
_entity.pdbx_description
1 polymer ?
#
loop_
_entity_poly.entity_id
_entity_poly.type
_entity_poly.pdbx_seq_one_letter_code
_entity_poly.pdbx_strand_id
1 'polypeptide(L)'
;MNVFPGSQNVHVGHMVNYQVNGSLVGAEQRTLFDILQPITDASHTRNRKRSPPDSACFPGTRLQVVKNVNNWARSDITTVSEPHMRWMNGYVGSGKSSISQEVCETSKREDRPVVSFFFFRNAGDRSKIWRLPTTLASQMAAAVPQTEPFIREAVQRNPALLSPPGEGVSLQDRMECLVYEPFKALVLRKKRVCAMTQGPLLMVLDGLDECDDKDEVKELIDGMLVFFNGNPLIPLRVFITSRVEEHIQSRLNVPAVILDNLVDHCSDDDIATFLHILFEDECRRNSVIRAYVRQHGEWPTQSDRRKLVKHIGGSFIFASAMFKFIMVMTTEANGPPTPMDRLPLALEMDPGLDGLYGQTLARSKHLPHFSPIISTIALLSTPLSTSAIAELLGIHIYEVVNVLVNLQAIIQVPGTDDIPVTLCHTSLRDFLTTQSRSGDFFAHPSHHVHLFLRCLKCKLKYLRQDPGLFVFSGKQIPAVADYADRHLYNHSNGGWGCFKPSEYSSSLHLCREALALQPGNPRPIELLANVFRDLAGQIGSLVDLDEAISLHREALKLRPSPDLDRLIALNNLGHALSDCHRLTGTMADLEEAISVYREALEIRPSFHPSRSDSLESLGRAILDHHQCTGAPADLEEAITLLRGALELRAFLHADRSYSLNNLGDALTSHHRCTGNLSDLEEAIALLREALELRQAPHPDRSYSLNNLGRAMAYRHRCTGALADLEEAISLLREVIELQPSPNPHRPDSLNNLGNALVDRHRCTGSLANLKEAIALLREALELRPSPDPDRSHSLNDLGNALVNYHRCTGTLADLDEAISLFCKALELRPSPHPDRLHPLHNLVISLRAMYEETRALSHLQGAIAHCEELLAFYHPVGNQDRADCLDKLISLLQMRFDAAGQEEDLAKVARLKEEVNRLSAPCTESAT
;
A
#
# COMPACT_ATOMS: atom_id res chain seq x y z
N MET A 1 84.62 2.76 -16.55
CA MET A 1 84.37 3.70 -17.66
C MET A 1 83.78 4.98 -17.07
N ASN A 2 84.53 6.08 -17.16
CA ASN A 2 84.15 7.45 -16.75
C ASN A 2 83.73 8.25 -17.99
N VAL A 3 82.70 9.11 -17.91
CA VAL A 3 82.44 10.26 -18.81
C VAL A 3 81.39 11.18 -18.10
N PHE A 4 81.66 12.07 -17.13
CA PHE A 4 82.33 13.38 -17.21
C PHE A 4 82.29 14.10 -15.82
N PRO A 5 83.06 15.19 -15.59
CA PRO A 5 83.84 15.40 -14.37
C PRO A 5 83.38 16.58 -13.50
N GLY A 6 83.60 16.47 -12.18
CA GLY A 6 83.63 17.62 -11.27
C GLY A 6 82.43 17.81 -10.34
N SER A 7 81.58 16.79 -10.13
CA SER A 7 80.68 16.82 -8.98
C SER A 7 81.50 16.93 -7.68
N GLN A 8 81.30 18.01 -6.93
CA GLN A 8 81.50 18.00 -5.49
C GLN A 8 80.31 18.69 -4.81
N ASN A 9 79.48 17.87 -4.17
CA ASN A 9 78.66 18.28 -3.05
C ASN A 9 79.59 18.80 -1.95
N VAL A 10 79.46 20.08 -1.60
CA VAL A 10 79.74 20.52 -0.24
C VAL A 10 78.45 21.10 0.32
N HIS A 11 77.79 20.32 1.16
CA HIS A 11 76.77 20.84 2.05
C HIS A 11 77.43 21.62 3.18
N VAL A 12 77.18 22.93 3.23
CA VAL A 12 77.14 23.71 4.48
C VAL A 12 76.09 24.82 4.32
N GLY A 13 75.03 24.77 5.14
CA GLY A 13 74.24 25.92 5.64
C GLY A 13 73.63 26.95 4.67
N HIS A 14 72.30 27.06 4.72
CA HIS A 14 71.44 28.23 4.39
C HIS A 14 71.98 29.27 3.37
N MET A 15 71.80 29.01 2.07
CA MET A 15 71.41 29.95 0.99
C MET A 15 72.04 29.52 -0.36
N VAL A 16 71.21 29.39 -1.40
CA VAL A 16 71.67 29.34 -2.79
C VAL A 16 71.04 30.54 -3.50
N ASN A 17 71.86 31.56 -3.79
CA ASN A 17 71.48 32.68 -4.66
C ASN A 17 71.86 32.33 -6.10
N TYR A 18 70.90 32.36 -7.02
CA TYR A 18 71.18 32.33 -8.46
C TYR A 18 71.16 33.74 -9.01
N GLN A 19 72.24 34.13 -9.70
CA GLN A 19 72.37 35.40 -10.37
C GLN A 19 72.02 35.22 -11.85
N VAL A 20 70.91 35.80 -12.31
CA VAL A 20 70.59 35.94 -13.73
C VAL A 20 70.11 37.38 -13.98
N ASN A 21 70.81 38.09 -14.87
CA ASN A 21 70.45 39.43 -15.38
C ASN A 21 70.24 40.54 -14.33
N GLY A 22 71.22 40.73 -13.43
CA GLY A 22 71.43 42.02 -12.74
C GLY A 22 70.33 42.48 -11.77
N SER A 23 69.35 41.64 -11.44
CA SER A 23 68.25 41.97 -10.53
C SER A 23 68.29 41.03 -9.33
N LEU A 24 68.54 41.55 -8.13
CA LEU A 24 68.36 40.84 -6.86
C LEU A 24 66.86 40.64 -6.62
N VAL A 25 66.32 39.46 -6.94
CA VAL A 25 64.98 39.05 -6.50
C VAL A 25 65.11 38.50 -5.09
N GLY A 26 64.69 39.31 -4.11
CA GLY A 26 64.56 38.86 -2.72
C GLY A 26 63.53 37.74 -2.58
N ALA A 27 63.69 36.92 -1.53
CA ALA A 27 62.86 35.77 -1.15
C ALA A 27 61.40 35.87 -1.63
N GLU A 28 60.93 34.87 -2.39
CA GLU A 28 59.53 34.72 -2.78
C GLU A 28 58.62 34.87 -1.55
N GLN A 29 57.94 36.01 -1.44
CA GLN A 29 56.86 36.19 -0.48
C GLN A 29 55.71 35.28 -0.93
N ARG A 30 55.62 34.07 -0.36
CA ARG A 30 54.47 33.18 -0.56
C ARG A 30 53.18 33.97 -0.31
N THR A 31 52.25 33.90 -1.26
CA THR A 31 50.97 34.58 -1.12
C THR A 31 50.18 33.94 0.03
N LEU A 32 49.22 34.66 0.63
CA LEU A 32 48.41 34.07 1.70
C LEU A 32 47.63 32.84 1.21
N PHE A 33 47.26 32.83 -0.08
CA PHE A 33 46.63 31.69 -0.75
C PHE A 33 47.55 30.45 -0.73
N ASP A 34 48.84 30.60 -1.05
CA ASP A 34 49.81 29.50 -1.03
C ASP A 34 50.06 28.96 0.38
N ILE A 35 49.95 29.82 1.39
CA ILE A 35 50.12 29.47 2.81
C ILE A 35 48.90 28.70 3.33
N LEU A 36 47.69 29.18 3.04
CA LEU A 36 46.45 28.58 3.56
C LEU A 36 46.03 27.31 2.80
N GLN A 37 46.49 27.14 1.55
CA GLN A 37 46.12 26.03 0.66
C GLN A 37 44.60 25.76 0.66
N PRO A 38 43.75 26.71 0.24
CA PRO A 38 42.30 26.54 0.30
C PRO A 38 41.80 25.44 -0.65
N ILE A 39 40.69 24.79 -0.31
CA ILE A 39 40.01 23.87 -1.21
C ILE A 39 39.17 24.66 -2.21
N THR A 40 39.74 24.92 -3.39
CA THR A 40 39.08 25.73 -4.43
C THR A 40 37.78 25.10 -4.94
N ASP A 41 37.69 23.77 -4.90
CA ASP A 41 36.52 23.00 -5.33
C ASP A 41 35.38 22.97 -4.30
N ALA A 42 35.58 23.53 -3.10
CA ALA A 42 34.54 23.68 -2.08
C ALA A 42 33.86 25.06 -2.13
N SER A 43 34.29 25.98 -3.00
CA SER A 43 33.72 27.33 -3.12
C SER A 43 32.49 27.39 -4.04
N HIS A 44 31.66 28.43 -3.89
CA HIS A 44 30.60 28.79 -4.84
C HIS A 44 31.14 29.13 -6.24
N THR A 45 32.43 29.44 -6.38
CA THR A 45 33.10 29.72 -7.67
C THR A 45 33.67 28.46 -8.36
N ARG A 46 33.44 27.27 -7.80
CA ARG A 46 33.97 26.00 -8.33
C ARG A 46 33.47 25.71 -9.75
N ASN A 47 34.22 24.90 -10.48
CA ASN A 47 33.75 24.34 -11.74
C ASN A 47 32.72 23.22 -11.45
N ARG A 48 31.44 23.57 -11.41
CA ARG A 48 30.33 22.64 -11.10
C ARG A 48 30.28 21.38 -11.98
N LYS A 49 30.83 21.42 -13.21
CA LYS A 49 30.89 20.27 -14.11
C LYS A 49 32.00 19.27 -13.76
N ARG A 50 33.08 19.74 -13.13
CA ARG A 50 34.22 18.92 -12.69
C ARG A 50 34.16 18.57 -11.21
N SER A 51 33.48 19.40 -10.42
CA SER A 51 33.42 19.35 -8.96
C SER A 51 31.96 19.33 -8.50
N PRO A 52 31.31 18.15 -8.46
CA PRO A 52 29.90 17.99 -8.12
C PRO A 52 29.56 18.43 -6.69
N PRO A 53 28.30 18.69 -6.32
CA PRO A 53 27.11 18.61 -7.17
C PRO A 53 26.99 19.81 -8.12
N ASP A 54 26.31 19.62 -9.26
CA ASP A 54 25.88 20.72 -10.12
C ASP A 54 24.69 21.43 -9.47
N SER A 55 25.00 22.42 -8.65
CA SER A 55 24.04 23.15 -7.83
C SER A 55 23.43 24.35 -8.56
N ALA A 56 23.29 24.33 -9.88
CA ALA A 56 22.54 25.38 -10.56
C ALA A 56 21.07 25.34 -10.10
N CYS A 57 20.52 26.47 -9.68
CA CYS A 57 19.08 26.59 -9.48
C CYS A 57 18.40 26.65 -10.86
N PHE A 58 17.30 25.91 -11.02
CA PHE A 58 16.54 26.01 -12.27
C PHE A 58 15.89 27.40 -12.35
N PRO A 59 15.95 28.08 -13.52
CA PRO A 59 15.37 29.41 -13.66
C PRO A 59 13.92 29.45 -13.17
N GLY A 60 13.51 30.51 -12.47
CA GLY A 60 12.11 30.67 -12.04
C GLY A 60 11.66 29.81 -10.85
N THR A 61 12.48 28.87 -10.36
CA THR A 61 12.14 28.03 -9.19
C THR A 61 12.71 28.61 -7.90
N ARG A 62 12.06 28.35 -6.75
CA ARG A 62 12.55 28.71 -5.39
C ARG A 62 12.77 30.20 -5.14
N LEU A 63 12.19 31.07 -5.98
CA LEU A 63 12.40 32.51 -5.94
C LEU A 63 12.04 33.11 -4.59
N GLN A 64 10.95 32.66 -3.97
CA GLN A 64 10.50 33.19 -2.69
C GLN A 64 11.45 32.80 -1.55
N VAL A 65 11.95 31.56 -1.54
CA VAL A 65 12.91 31.07 -0.53
C VAL A 65 14.23 31.84 -0.64
N VAL A 66 14.78 31.94 -1.85
CA VAL A 66 16.01 32.69 -2.13
C VAL A 66 15.86 34.16 -1.75
N LYS A 67 14.69 34.78 -2.04
CA LYS A 67 14.40 36.16 -1.67
C LYS A 67 14.36 36.33 -0.15
N ASN A 68 13.72 35.43 0.59
CA ASN A 68 13.65 35.47 2.04
C ASN A 68 15.04 35.38 2.69
N VAL A 69 15.87 34.43 2.24
CA VAL A 69 17.25 34.28 2.73
C VAL A 69 18.08 35.53 2.41
N ASN A 70 17.97 36.07 1.19
CA ASN A 70 18.72 37.27 0.83
C ASN A 70 18.26 38.51 1.61
N ASN A 71 16.96 38.68 1.86
CA ASN A 71 16.43 39.78 2.67
C ASN A 71 16.98 39.72 4.10
N TRP A 72 16.98 38.55 4.73
CA TRP A 72 17.61 38.33 6.04
C TRP A 72 19.12 38.58 6.00
N ALA A 73 19.81 38.11 4.96
CA ALA A 73 21.25 38.35 4.84
C ALA A 73 21.58 39.85 4.64
N ARG A 74 20.62 40.68 4.18
CA ARG A 74 20.77 42.14 4.01
C ARG A 74 20.31 42.93 5.23
N SER A 75 19.56 42.31 6.16
CA SER A 75 18.93 43.05 7.24
C SER A 75 19.98 43.71 8.12
N ASP A 76 19.74 44.97 8.47
CA ASP A 76 20.65 45.77 9.28
C ASP A 76 20.64 45.24 10.72
N ILE A 77 21.83 44.82 11.17
CA ILE A 77 22.08 44.24 12.48
C ILE A 77 21.88 45.27 13.61
N THR A 78 21.86 46.57 13.28
CA THR A 78 21.68 47.65 14.26
C THR A 78 20.23 48.02 14.56
N THR A 79 19.27 47.58 13.73
CA THR A 79 17.87 48.02 13.81
C THR A 79 16.86 46.87 13.96
N VAL A 80 17.19 45.65 13.52
CA VAL A 80 16.30 44.49 13.61
C VAL A 80 17.02 43.34 14.33
N SER A 81 16.46 42.86 15.45
CA SER A 81 17.00 41.77 16.28
C SER A 81 16.78 40.38 15.64
N GLU A 82 17.21 40.19 14.38
CA GLU A 82 17.19 38.88 13.72
C GLU A 82 18.46 38.08 14.09
N PRO A 83 18.36 36.78 14.43
CA PRO A 83 19.52 35.96 14.73
C PRO A 83 20.55 35.88 13.59
N HIS A 84 21.84 35.80 13.95
CA HIS A 84 22.97 35.75 12.99
C HIS A 84 23.03 34.46 12.17
N MET A 85 22.43 33.39 12.68
CA MET A 85 22.44 32.08 12.08
C MET A 85 21.06 31.73 11.53
N ARG A 86 21.04 31.19 10.32
CA ARG A 86 19.85 30.66 9.69
C ARG A 86 20.15 29.27 9.14
N TRP A 87 19.38 28.29 9.60
CA TRP A 87 19.54 26.89 9.22
C TRP A 87 18.36 26.45 8.37
N MET A 88 18.64 26.00 7.16
CA MET A 88 17.66 25.46 6.22
C MET A 88 17.84 23.96 6.07
N ASN A 89 16.83 23.20 6.49
CA ASN A 89 16.84 21.74 6.40
C ASN A 89 15.91 21.20 5.31
N GLY A 90 16.14 19.97 4.87
CA GLY A 90 15.28 19.28 3.91
C GLY A 90 15.87 17.94 3.45
N TYR A 91 15.07 17.10 2.82
CA TYR A 91 15.47 15.77 2.34
C TYR A 91 16.43 15.81 1.12
N VAL A 92 16.93 14.66 0.70
CA VAL A 92 17.82 14.56 -0.48
C VAL A 92 17.09 15.06 -1.70
N GLY A 93 17.69 15.98 -2.46
CA GLY A 93 17.05 16.51 -3.66
C GLY A 93 16.05 17.62 -3.45
N SER A 94 15.85 18.09 -2.21
CA SER A 94 15.02 19.25 -1.94
C SER A 94 15.59 20.56 -2.51
N GLY A 95 16.78 20.57 -3.10
CA GLY A 95 17.38 21.75 -3.74
C GLY A 95 18.20 22.66 -2.81
N LYS A 96 18.54 22.20 -1.59
CA LYS A 96 19.38 22.94 -0.62
C LYS A 96 20.65 23.55 -1.24
N SER A 97 21.47 22.71 -1.89
CA SER A 97 22.69 23.17 -2.55
C SER A 97 22.45 24.17 -3.66
N SER A 98 21.34 24.02 -4.40
CA SER A 98 20.95 24.98 -5.43
C SER A 98 20.57 26.34 -4.86
N ILE A 99 19.89 26.36 -3.71
CA ILE A 99 19.55 27.60 -2.99
C ILE A 99 20.82 28.25 -2.45
N SER A 100 21.71 27.50 -1.80
CA SER A 100 23.01 28.00 -1.31
C SER A 100 23.82 28.65 -2.43
N GLN A 101 23.85 28.00 -3.60
CA GLN A 101 24.53 28.51 -4.77
C GLN A 101 23.90 29.81 -5.30
N GLU A 102 22.57 29.85 -5.48
CA GLU A 102 21.86 31.05 -5.95
C GLU A 102 21.98 32.23 -4.97
N VAL A 103 22.00 31.96 -3.66
CA VAL A 103 22.24 32.97 -2.62
C VAL A 103 23.64 33.56 -2.74
N CYS A 104 24.66 32.74 -3.00
CA CYS A 104 26.02 33.22 -3.26
C CYS A 104 26.10 34.04 -4.56
N GLU A 105 25.48 33.56 -5.64
CA GLU A 105 25.47 34.25 -6.95
C GLU A 105 24.72 35.59 -6.88
N THR A 106 23.61 35.65 -6.14
CA THR A 106 22.86 36.89 -5.87
C THR A 106 23.68 37.88 -5.07
N SER A 107 24.36 37.43 -4.01
CA SER A 107 25.25 38.29 -3.23
C SER A 107 26.38 38.89 -4.07
N LYS A 108 26.95 38.09 -4.97
CA LYS A 108 27.98 38.54 -5.90
C LYS A 108 27.47 39.55 -6.95
N ARG A 109 26.25 39.36 -7.47
CA ARG A 109 25.60 40.33 -8.38
C ARG A 109 25.35 41.69 -7.72
N GLU A 110 25.27 41.71 -6.40
CA GLU A 110 25.01 42.90 -5.59
C GLU A 110 26.28 43.48 -4.95
N ASP A 111 27.46 42.99 -5.35
CA ASP A 111 28.76 43.37 -4.78
C ASP A 111 28.85 43.25 -3.25
N ARG A 112 28.07 42.32 -2.65
CA ARG A 112 28.12 42.00 -1.22
C ARG A 112 29.19 40.92 -0.96
N PRO A 113 30.05 41.08 0.05
CA PRO A 113 31.07 40.09 0.33
C PRO A 113 30.44 38.77 0.79
N VAL A 114 30.88 37.67 0.18
CA VAL A 114 30.39 36.31 0.47
C VAL A 114 31.56 35.33 0.52
N VAL A 115 31.53 34.43 1.49
CA VAL A 115 32.42 33.28 1.60
C VAL A 115 31.59 32.01 1.73
N SER A 116 32.09 30.90 1.21
CA SER A 116 31.28 29.68 1.10
C SER A 116 32.10 28.41 1.23
N PHE A 117 31.49 27.37 1.78
CA PHE A 117 32.01 26.02 1.75
C PHE A 117 30.87 25.03 1.47
N PHE A 118 31.01 24.27 0.39
CA PHE A 118 30.07 23.21 -0.01
C PHE A 118 30.70 21.88 0.36
N PHE A 119 30.17 21.18 1.36
CA PHE A 119 30.57 19.82 1.64
C PHE A 119 30.15 18.88 0.50
N PHE A 120 30.88 17.79 0.33
CA PHE A 120 30.47 16.72 -0.58
C PHE A 120 30.97 15.38 -0.05
N ARG A 121 30.06 14.44 0.17
CA ARG A 121 30.39 13.15 0.76
C ARG A 121 31.38 12.36 -0.12
N ASN A 122 32.34 11.67 0.51
CA ASN A 122 33.37 10.86 -0.15
C ASN A 122 34.28 11.66 -1.13
N ALA A 123 34.39 12.98 -0.97
CA ALA A 123 35.13 13.86 -1.86
C ALA A 123 36.54 14.21 -1.34
N GLY A 124 37.15 13.31 -0.56
CA GLY A 124 38.46 13.52 0.05
C GLY A 124 38.42 14.63 1.10
N ASP A 125 39.27 15.65 0.96
CA ASP A 125 39.35 16.74 1.95
C ASP A 125 38.09 17.61 2.00
N ARG A 126 37.19 17.52 1.02
CA ARG A 126 35.92 18.26 0.97
C ARG A 126 34.80 17.61 1.81
N SER A 127 34.94 16.34 2.20
CA SER A 127 34.07 15.72 3.22
C SER A 127 34.61 15.90 4.64
N LYS A 128 35.79 16.53 4.80
CA LYS A 128 36.44 16.75 6.10
C LYS A 128 36.38 18.23 6.50
N ILE A 129 36.01 18.50 7.74
CA ILE A 129 35.76 19.86 8.24
C ILE A 129 37.04 20.62 8.63
N TRP A 130 38.14 19.93 8.94
CA TRP A 130 39.39 20.59 9.36
C TRP A 130 40.00 21.58 8.34
N ARG A 131 39.64 21.48 7.05
CA ARG A 131 40.05 22.41 5.97
C ARG A 131 39.10 23.57 5.75
N LEU A 132 37.97 23.59 6.46
CA LEU A 132 37.00 24.67 6.43
C LEU A 132 37.62 26.02 6.84
N PRO A 133 38.36 26.14 7.98
CA PRO A 133 38.85 27.44 8.44
C PRO A 133 39.84 28.08 7.48
N THR A 134 40.79 27.32 6.92
CA THR A 134 41.78 27.83 5.97
C THR A 134 41.15 28.24 4.64
N THR A 135 40.15 27.48 4.20
CA THR A 135 39.39 27.78 2.96
C THR A 135 38.55 29.05 3.13
N LEU A 136 37.85 29.20 4.24
CA LEU A 136 37.07 30.41 4.55
C LEU A 136 37.98 31.63 4.74
N ALA A 137 39.10 31.49 5.45
CA ALA A 137 40.06 32.57 5.67
C ALA A 137 40.66 33.09 4.34
N SER A 138 41.01 32.17 3.42
CA SER A 138 41.48 32.58 2.10
C SER A 138 40.41 33.30 1.28
N GLN A 139 39.15 32.84 1.34
CA GLN A 139 38.04 33.52 0.67
C GLN A 139 37.74 34.88 1.32
N MET A 140 37.85 34.99 2.64
CA MET A 140 37.64 36.23 3.38
C MET A 140 38.71 37.26 3.03
N ALA A 141 39.98 36.87 2.93
CA ALA A 141 41.05 37.75 2.46
C ALA A 141 40.82 38.23 1.02
N ALA A 142 40.18 37.43 0.16
CA ALA A 142 39.81 37.85 -1.19
C ALA A 142 38.59 38.78 -1.22
N ALA A 143 37.55 38.49 -0.44
CA ALA A 143 36.31 39.27 -0.39
C ALA A 143 36.46 40.58 0.40
N VAL A 144 37.29 40.58 1.45
CA VAL A 144 37.57 41.71 2.34
C VAL A 144 39.09 41.80 2.54
N PRO A 145 39.84 42.40 1.58
CA PRO A 145 41.30 42.45 1.60
C PRO A 145 41.93 43.01 2.86
N GLN A 146 41.19 43.81 3.63
CA GLN A 146 41.66 44.37 4.89
C GLN A 146 41.81 43.32 6.02
N THR A 147 41.30 42.10 5.84
CA THR A 147 41.49 40.99 6.79
C THR A 147 42.82 40.28 6.59
N GLU A 148 43.45 40.38 5.40
CA GLU A 148 44.68 39.67 5.03
C GLU A 148 45.84 39.85 6.03
N PRO A 149 46.14 41.07 6.54
CA PRO A 149 47.24 41.25 7.49
C PRO A 149 47.01 40.53 8.82
N PHE A 150 45.76 40.50 9.30
CA PHE A 150 45.40 39.85 10.55
C PHE A 150 45.47 38.33 10.44
N ILE A 151 45.00 37.77 9.32
CA ILE A 151 45.09 36.33 9.05
C ILE A 151 46.55 35.91 8.93
N ARG A 152 47.37 36.72 8.24
CA ARG A 152 48.81 36.46 8.11
C ARG A 152 49.52 36.50 9.46
N GLU A 153 49.20 37.48 10.32
CA GLU A 153 49.73 37.56 11.68
C GLU A 153 49.34 36.33 12.52
N ALA A 154 48.08 35.88 12.42
CA ALA A 154 47.60 34.70 13.14
C ALA A 154 48.38 33.43 12.76
N VAL A 155 48.57 33.18 11.45
CA VAL A 155 49.34 32.04 10.95
C VAL A 155 50.83 32.13 11.34
N GLN A 156 51.42 33.33 11.31
CA GLN A 156 52.81 33.53 11.74
C GLN A 156 52.99 33.30 13.24
N ARG A 157 52.01 33.70 14.07
CA ARG A 157 52.02 33.51 15.52
C ARG A 157 51.82 32.04 15.90
N ASN A 158 50.99 31.30 15.16
CA ASN A 158 50.74 29.89 15.41
C ASN A 158 50.71 29.07 14.09
N PRO A 159 51.86 28.54 13.64
CA PRO A 159 51.92 27.69 12.46
C PRO A 159 51.10 26.39 12.56
N ALA A 160 50.81 25.89 13.77
CA ALA A 160 50.02 24.68 13.98
C ALA A 160 48.55 24.83 13.53
N LEU A 161 48.09 26.06 13.26
CA LEU A 161 46.79 26.32 12.63
C LEU A 161 46.64 25.67 11.24
N LEU A 162 47.76 25.35 10.57
CA LEU A 162 47.79 24.73 9.24
C LEU A 162 48.03 23.20 9.30
N SER A 163 48.30 22.65 10.48
CA SER A 163 48.58 21.22 10.64
C SER A 163 47.33 20.35 10.45
N PRO A 164 47.49 19.08 10.02
CA PRO A 164 46.39 18.11 9.95
C PRO A 164 45.67 17.90 11.30
N PRO A 165 44.50 17.24 11.31
CA PRO A 165 43.80 16.86 12.54
C PRO A 165 44.69 15.97 13.43
N GLY A 166 44.66 16.17 14.74
CA GLY A 166 45.45 15.39 15.73
C GLY A 166 46.77 16.04 16.18
N GLU A 167 47.21 17.12 15.53
CA GLU A 167 48.42 17.90 15.91
C GLU A 167 48.08 19.19 16.67
N GLY A 168 47.34 19.07 17.78
CA GLY A 168 47.39 20.03 18.89
C GLY A 168 46.51 21.30 18.85
N VAL A 169 45.75 21.59 17.79
CA VAL A 169 44.82 22.75 17.76
C VAL A 169 43.41 22.30 17.39
N SER A 170 42.44 22.62 18.25
CA SER A 170 41.01 22.30 18.06
C SER A 170 40.41 22.99 16.83
N LEU A 171 39.28 22.49 16.32
CA LEU A 171 38.60 23.11 15.19
C LEU A 171 38.08 24.50 15.59
N GLN A 172 37.57 24.62 16.81
CA GLN A 172 37.10 25.88 17.38
C GLN A 172 38.21 26.94 17.41
N ASP A 173 39.41 26.59 17.89
CA ASP A 173 40.55 27.51 17.94
C ASP A 173 41.00 27.95 16.54
N ARG A 174 40.95 27.04 15.56
CA ARG A 174 41.26 27.36 14.15
C ARG A 174 40.26 28.35 13.57
N MET A 175 38.96 28.13 13.80
CA MET A 175 37.91 29.06 13.37
C MET A 175 38.07 30.43 14.04
N GLU A 176 38.32 30.44 15.35
CA GLU A 176 38.53 31.68 16.11
C GLU A 176 39.70 32.50 15.54
N CYS A 177 40.86 31.86 15.38
CA CYS A 177 42.10 32.52 14.98
C CYS A 177 42.15 32.91 13.49
N LEU A 178 41.56 32.12 12.59
CA LEU A 178 41.68 32.35 11.14
C LEU A 178 40.48 33.09 10.54
N VAL A 179 39.31 33.04 11.18
CA VAL A 179 38.05 33.56 10.61
C VAL A 179 37.46 34.66 11.50
N TYR A 180 37.22 34.38 12.78
CA TYR A 180 36.46 35.27 13.65
C TYR A 180 37.25 36.46 14.17
N GLU A 181 38.41 36.24 14.80
CA GLU A 181 39.24 37.32 15.36
C GLU A 181 39.78 38.28 14.28
N PRO A 182 40.26 37.81 13.11
CA PRO A 182 40.65 38.71 12.02
C PRO A 182 39.51 39.64 11.57
N PHE A 183 38.29 39.12 11.48
CA PHE A 183 37.12 39.91 11.10
C PHE A 183 36.69 40.89 12.21
N LYS A 184 36.66 40.42 13.46
CA LYS A 184 36.35 41.24 14.64
C LYS A 184 37.34 42.38 14.84
N ALA A 185 38.64 42.10 14.69
CA ALA A 185 39.70 43.12 14.77
C ALA A 185 39.55 44.21 13.71
N LEU A 186 39.10 43.86 12.50
CA LEU A 186 38.79 44.81 11.44
C LEU A 186 37.61 45.72 11.81
N VAL A 187 36.51 45.14 12.29
CA VAL A 187 35.29 45.88 12.66
C VAL A 187 35.56 46.84 13.81
N LEU A 188 36.35 46.43 14.82
CA LEU A 188 36.69 47.27 15.97
C LEU A 188 37.62 48.45 15.60
N ARG A 189 38.48 48.31 14.58
CA ARG A 189 39.44 49.36 14.19
C ARG A 189 38.88 50.44 13.28
N LYS A 190 37.79 50.22 12.53
CA LYS A 190 37.26 51.18 11.56
C LYS A 190 35.76 51.43 11.76
N LYS A 191 35.40 52.68 12.12
CA LYS A 191 33.99 53.12 12.26
C LYS A 191 33.14 52.98 10.98
N ARG A 192 33.75 52.85 9.80
CA ARG A 192 33.10 52.44 8.54
C ARG A 192 34.12 51.67 7.69
N VAL A 193 33.91 50.37 7.49
CA VAL A 193 34.65 49.60 6.48
C VAL A 193 33.98 49.88 5.13
N CYS A 194 34.67 50.50 4.18
CA CYS A 194 34.11 50.84 2.86
C CYS A 194 33.56 49.62 2.09
N ALA A 195 33.98 48.40 2.43
CA ALA A 195 33.46 47.15 1.85
C ALA A 195 32.11 46.68 2.43
N MET A 196 31.60 47.30 3.50
CA MET A 196 30.33 46.94 4.14
C MET A 196 29.22 47.96 3.89
N THR A 197 29.38 48.84 2.90
CA THR A 197 28.32 49.75 2.44
C THR A 197 27.16 49.00 1.77
N GLN A 198 27.38 47.75 1.34
CA GLN A 198 26.42 46.87 0.67
C GLN A 198 25.81 45.80 1.62
N GLY A 199 26.13 45.83 2.92
CA GLY A 199 25.57 44.92 3.95
C GLY A 199 26.59 44.02 4.67
N PRO A 200 26.13 43.15 5.58
CA PRO A 200 26.97 42.21 6.34
C PRO A 200 27.70 41.18 5.46
N LEU A 201 28.83 40.65 5.94
CA LEU A 201 29.52 39.50 5.31
C LEU A 201 28.64 38.26 5.45
N LEU A 202 28.39 37.56 4.34
CA LEU A 202 27.62 36.31 4.34
C LEU A 202 28.57 35.10 4.26
N MET A 203 28.44 34.18 5.21
CA MET A 203 29.08 32.86 5.20
C MET A 203 28.04 31.79 4.87
N VAL A 204 28.26 31.02 3.80
CA VAL A 204 27.36 29.93 3.38
C VAL A 204 28.03 28.58 3.59
N LEU A 205 27.43 27.73 4.43
CA LEU A 205 27.88 26.38 4.71
C LEU A 205 26.83 25.40 4.16
N ASP A 206 27.12 24.77 3.03
CA ASP A 206 26.19 23.88 2.35
C ASP A 206 26.50 22.41 2.60
N GLY A 207 25.48 21.62 2.94
CA GLY A 207 25.58 20.17 3.07
C GLY A 207 26.33 19.72 4.33
N LEU A 208 26.11 20.37 5.48
CA LEU A 208 26.82 20.05 6.72
C LEU A 208 26.68 18.57 7.14
N ASP A 209 25.58 17.91 6.76
CA ASP A 209 25.34 16.46 6.93
C ASP A 209 26.24 15.55 6.08
N GLU A 210 26.90 16.10 5.05
CA GLU A 210 27.81 15.37 4.17
C GLU A 210 29.26 15.33 4.70
N CYS A 211 29.50 15.86 5.90
CA CYS A 211 30.78 15.75 6.58
C CYS A 211 30.94 14.36 7.22
N ASP A 212 32.14 13.79 7.10
CA ASP A 212 32.44 12.45 7.63
C ASP A 212 32.52 12.42 9.17
N ASP A 213 32.91 13.53 9.81
CA ASP A 213 33.11 13.62 11.26
C ASP A 213 31.96 14.38 11.95
N LYS A 214 31.11 13.63 12.64
CA LYS A 214 29.91 14.18 13.30
C LYS A 214 30.23 14.95 14.58
N ASP A 215 31.34 14.66 15.25
CA ASP A 215 31.69 15.31 16.51
C ASP A 215 32.37 16.65 16.24
N GLU A 216 33.23 16.74 15.23
CA GLU A 216 33.79 18.02 14.77
C GLU A 216 32.70 18.96 14.22
N VAL A 217 31.63 18.43 13.60
CA VAL A 217 30.44 19.23 13.20
C VAL A 217 29.73 19.84 14.42
N LYS A 218 29.58 19.08 15.52
CA LYS A 218 29.00 19.62 16.77
C LYS A 218 29.89 20.71 17.35
N GLU A 219 31.21 20.49 17.36
CA GLU A 219 32.20 21.48 17.83
C GLU A 219 32.10 22.80 17.03
N LEU A 220 31.97 22.71 15.69
CA LEU A 220 31.78 23.88 14.84
C LEU A 220 30.50 24.65 15.20
N ILE A 221 29.37 23.94 15.36
CA ILE A 221 28.08 24.56 15.67
C ILE A 221 28.12 25.23 17.05
N ASP A 222 28.62 24.52 18.06
CA ASP A 222 28.75 25.04 19.42
C ASP A 222 29.67 26.28 19.43
N GLY A 223 30.79 26.24 18.70
CA GLY A 223 31.71 27.38 18.54
C GLY A 223 31.05 28.60 17.89
N MET A 224 30.26 28.40 16.82
CA MET A 224 29.48 29.48 16.19
C MET A 224 28.48 30.11 17.16
N LEU A 225 27.73 29.30 17.90
CA LEU A 225 26.74 29.79 18.87
C LEU A 225 27.40 30.61 19.98
N VAL A 226 28.52 30.14 20.52
CA VAL A 226 29.32 30.87 21.54
C VAL A 226 29.79 32.21 20.97
N PHE A 227 30.33 32.22 19.76
CA PHE A 227 30.84 33.44 19.12
C PHE A 227 29.75 34.50 18.89
N PHE A 228 28.59 34.12 18.32
CA PHE A 228 27.51 35.08 18.04
C PHE A 228 26.82 35.57 19.31
N ASN A 229 26.69 34.73 20.34
CA ASN A 229 26.19 35.16 21.64
C ASN A 229 27.13 36.19 22.31
N GLY A 230 28.44 36.05 22.13
CA GLY A 230 29.43 37.01 22.62
C GLY A 230 29.54 38.29 21.79
N ASN A 231 29.06 38.29 20.54
CA ASN A 231 29.24 39.39 19.58
C ASN A 231 27.95 39.72 18.79
N PRO A 232 26.85 40.14 19.46
CA PRO A 232 25.53 40.30 18.83
C PRO A 232 25.41 41.44 17.81
N LEU A 233 26.43 42.30 17.68
CA LEU A 233 26.46 43.41 16.73
C LEU A 233 27.47 43.18 15.60
N ILE A 234 28.05 41.98 15.50
CA ILE A 234 29.06 41.71 14.49
C ILE A 234 28.41 41.62 13.09
N PRO A 235 28.92 42.32 12.06
CA PRO A 235 28.35 42.32 10.72
C PRO A 235 28.70 41.05 9.92
N LEU A 236 28.39 39.88 10.49
CA LEU A 236 28.56 38.56 9.92
C LEU A 236 27.25 37.76 10.05
N ARG A 237 26.81 37.15 8.95
CA ARG A 237 25.65 36.25 8.88
C ARG A 237 26.09 34.85 8.43
N VAL A 238 25.51 33.80 8.98
CA VAL A 238 25.80 32.41 8.61
C VAL A 238 24.56 31.70 8.13
N PHE A 239 24.56 31.29 6.86
CA PHE A 239 23.53 30.46 6.27
C PHE A 239 24.01 29.03 6.18
N ILE A 240 23.31 28.11 6.84
CA ILE A 240 23.64 26.69 6.91
C ILE A 240 22.57 25.90 6.19
N THR A 241 22.94 24.95 5.35
CA THR A 241 22.02 23.95 4.85
C THR A 241 22.47 22.54 5.25
N SER A 242 21.51 21.70 5.61
CA SER A 242 21.79 20.29 5.86
C SER A 242 20.54 19.41 5.77
N ARG A 243 20.69 18.10 5.87
CA ARG A 243 19.60 17.21 6.29
C ARG A 243 19.32 17.39 7.78
N VAL A 244 18.13 16.94 8.20
CA VAL A 244 17.80 16.81 9.62
C VAL A 244 18.50 15.55 10.13
N GLU A 245 19.70 15.70 10.68
CA GLU A 245 20.38 14.65 11.45
C GLU A 245 20.43 15.05 12.92
N GLU A 246 20.24 14.09 13.82
CA GLU A 246 20.18 14.32 15.28
C GLU A 246 21.36 15.17 15.81
N HIS A 247 22.57 14.88 15.36
CA HIS A 247 23.77 15.58 15.81
C HIS A 247 23.83 17.07 15.41
N ILE A 248 23.10 17.47 14.36
CA ILE A 248 22.98 18.87 13.91
C ILE A 248 21.74 19.51 14.56
N GLN A 249 20.60 18.82 14.52
CA GLN A 249 19.32 19.30 15.03
C GLN A 249 19.37 19.58 16.53
N SER A 250 20.00 18.69 17.31
CA SER A 250 20.15 18.84 18.77
C SER A 250 20.90 20.11 19.18
N ARG A 251 21.67 20.72 18.28
CA ARG A 251 22.45 21.93 18.53
C ARG A 251 21.85 23.19 17.90
N LEU A 252 21.30 23.08 16.68
CA LEU A 252 20.75 24.22 15.95
C LEU A 252 19.28 24.52 16.29
N ASN A 253 18.54 23.61 16.94
CA ASN A 253 17.17 23.85 17.39
C ASN A 253 17.13 24.70 18.67
N VAL A 254 17.60 25.94 18.58
CA VAL A 254 17.67 26.91 19.68
C VAL A 254 17.17 28.28 19.22
N PRO A 255 16.68 29.15 20.13
CA PRO A 255 16.15 30.48 19.76
C PRO A 255 17.14 31.40 19.02
N ALA A 256 18.45 31.13 19.15
CA ALA A 256 19.52 31.88 18.50
C ALA A 256 19.71 31.54 17.01
N VAL A 257 18.90 30.63 16.45
CA VAL A 257 18.98 30.20 15.04
C VAL A 257 17.59 30.31 14.41
N ILE A 258 17.50 30.93 13.23
CA ILE A 258 16.28 30.90 12.43
C ILE A 258 16.18 29.53 11.75
N LEU A 259 15.09 28.80 12.02
CA LEU A 259 14.82 27.48 11.45
C LEU A 259 13.93 27.61 10.22
N ASP A 260 14.45 27.20 9.07
CA ASP A 260 13.67 27.04 7.85
C ASP A 260 13.58 25.56 7.49
N ASN A 261 12.34 25.09 7.29
CA ASN A 261 12.10 23.78 6.71
C ASN A 261 11.78 23.94 5.23
N LEU A 262 12.69 23.46 4.37
CA LEU A 262 12.52 23.57 2.92
C LEU A 262 11.40 22.67 2.39
N VAL A 263 10.97 21.68 3.17
CA VAL A 263 9.81 20.81 2.84
C VAL A 263 8.52 21.63 2.83
N ASP A 264 8.36 22.56 3.78
CA ASP A 264 7.18 23.44 3.88
C ASP A 264 7.14 24.50 2.77
N HIS A 265 8.24 24.62 1.99
CA HIS A 265 8.42 25.58 0.91
C HIS A 265 8.56 24.89 -0.47
N CYS A 266 8.32 23.58 -0.58
CA CYS A 266 8.12 22.91 -1.87
C CYS A 266 6.67 23.07 -2.29
N SER A 267 6.32 24.10 -3.06
CA SER A 267 4.97 24.19 -3.63
C SER A 267 4.87 23.38 -4.93
N ASP A 268 3.67 22.89 -5.22
CA ASP A 268 3.32 22.33 -6.53
C ASP A 268 3.62 23.34 -7.66
N ASP A 269 3.56 24.64 -7.37
CA ASP A 269 3.91 25.72 -8.32
C ASP A 269 5.39 25.72 -8.71
N ASP A 270 6.29 25.41 -7.76
CA ASP A 270 7.73 25.31 -8.01
C ASP A 270 8.06 24.11 -8.90
N ILE A 271 7.40 22.96 -8.69
CA ILE A 271 7.51 21.79 -9.57
C ILE A 271 6.89 22.06 -10.93
N ALA A 272 5.73 22.72 -10.97
CA ALA A 272 5.06 23.07 -12.21
C ALA A 272 5.98 23.94 -13.08
N THR A 273 6.62 24.94 -12.48
CA THR A 273 7.58 25.82 -13.15
C THR A 273 8.81 25.04 -13.63
N PHE A 274 9.36 24.16 -12.78
CA PHE A 274 10.48 23.28 -13.12
C PHE A 274 10.18 22.39 -14.35
N LEU A 275 9.07 21.66 -14.32
CA LEU A 275 8.66 20.79 -15.42
C LEU A 275 8.35 21.60 -16.68
N HIS A 276 7.70 22.76 -16.54
CA HIS A 276 7.38 23.62 -17.68
C HIS A 276 8.64 23.98 -18.46
N ILE A 277 9.70 24.41 -17.77
CA ILE A 277 10.98 24.77 -18.41
C ILE A 277 11.63 23.57 -19.10
N LEU A 278 11.64 22.40 -18.44
CA LEU A 278 12.24 21.19 -19.00
C LEU A 278 11.51 20.70 -20.25
N PHE A 279 10.18 20.66 -20.21
CA PHE A 279 9.38 20.27 -21.38
C PHE A 279 9.49 21.32 -22.50
N GLU A 280 9.52 22.61 -22.19
CA GLU A 280 9.66 23.65 -23.21
C GLU A 280 11.02 23.58 -23.92
N ASP A 281 12.12 23.36 -23.19
CA ASP A 281 13.46 23.21 -23.77
C ASP A 281 13.53 21.98 -24.69
N GLU A 282 12.93 20.86 -24.29
CA GLU A 282 12.93 19.64 -25.09
C GLU A 282 11.97 19.73 -26.29
N CYS A 283 10.83 20.41 -26.16
CA CYS A 283 9.94 20.77 -27.27
C CYS A 283 10.67 21.61 -28.33
N ARG A 284 11.67 22.42 -27.95
CA ARG A 284 12.49 23.18 -28.91
C ARG A 284 13.55 22.31 -29.59
N ARG A 285 14.14 21.36 -28.86
CA ARG A 285 15.30 20.57 -29.32
C ARG A 285 14.91 19.29 -30.08
N ASN A 286 13.88 18.58 -29.65
CA ASN A 286 13.53 17.25 -30.14
C ASN A 286 12.67 17.30 -31.41
N SER A 287 13.12 16.68 -32.51
CA SER A 287 12.40 16.67 -33.79
C SER A 287 11.08 15.91 -33.74
N VAL A 288 10.99 14.82 -32.97
CA VAL A 288 9.80 13.98 -32.84
C VAL A 288 8.69 14.73 -32.11
N ILE A 289 9.03 15.37 -30.98
CA ILE A 289 8.08 16.16 -30.19
C ILE A 289 7.55 17.34 -31.02
N ARG A 290 8.42 18.04 -31.76
CA ARG A 290 7.98 19.14 -32.65
C ARG A 290 7.02 18.69 -33.74
N ALA A 291 7.24 17.51 -34.34
CA ALA A 291 6.35 16.96 -35.34
C ALA A 291 4.97 16.64 -34.74
N TYR A 292 4.95 16.04 -33.55
CA TYR A 292 3.73 15.73 -32.83
C TYR A 292 2.94 16.99 -32.45
N VAL A 293 3.61 18.00 -31.88
CA VAL A 293 3.03 19.29 -31.47
C VAL A 293 2.41 20.02 -32.67
N ARG A 294 3.03 19.97 -33.87
CA ARG A 294 2.42 20.56 -35.09
C ARG A 294 1.10 19.91 -35.48
N GLN A 295 0.93 18.62 -35.18
CA GLN A 295 -0.25 17.86 -35.57
C GLN A 295 -1.35 17.86 -34.48
N HIS A 296 -0.97 17.97 -33.20
CA HIS A 296 -1.88 17.80 -32.06
C HIS A 296 -1.98 19.03 -31.13
N GLY A 297 -1.25 20.12 -31.44
CA GLY A 297 -1.36 21.41 -30.74
C GLY A 297 -0.32 21.62 -29.64
N GLU A 298 -0.53 21.05 -28.46
CA GLU A 298 0.36 21.24 -27.29
C GLU A 298 0.74 19.89 -26.68
N TRP A 299 2.01 19.73 -26.28
CA TRP A 299 2.45 18.59 -25.50
C TRP A 299 3.59 18.97 -24.52
N PRO A 300 3.56 18.48 -23.26
CA PRO A 300 2.43 17.82 -22.60
C PRO A 300 1.26 18.77 -22.39
N THR A 301 0.03 18.26 -22.31
CA THR A 301 -1.15 19.12 -22.09
C THR A 301 -1.13 19.74 -20.69
N GLN A 302 -1.92 20.80 -20.47
CA GLN A 302 -2.08 21.38 -19.13
C GLN A 302 -2.69 20.38 -18.12
N SER A 303 -3.45 19.38 -18.58
CA SER A 303 -3.97 18.31 -17.73
C SER A 303 -2.84 17.36 -17.32
N ASP A 304 -2.01 16.93 -18.26
CA ASP A 304 -0.89 16.02 -17.99
C ASP A 304 0.15 16.64 -17.06
N ARG A 305 0.45 17.93 -17.26
CA ARG A 305 1.34 18.68 -16.35
C ARG A 305 0.79 18.73 -14.94
N ARG A 306 -0.51 18.98 -14.76
CA ARG A 306 -1.15 18.97 -13.43
C ARG A 306 -1.12 17.59 -12.78
N LYS A 307 -1.38 16.53 -13.56
CA LYS A 307 -1.27 15.15 -13.09
C LYS A 307 0.16 14.81 -12.66
N LEU A 308 1.15 15.19 -13.46
CA LEU A 308 2.57 14.99 -13.15
C LEU A 308 2.98 15.73 -11.87
N VAL A 309 2.64 17.01 -11.74
CA VAL A 309 2.95 17.80 -10.54
C VAL A 309 2.35 17.13 -9.30
N LYS A 310 1.08 16.74 -9.37
CA LYS A 310 0.39 16.04 -8.28
C LYS A 310 1.02 14.68 -7.97
N HIS A 311 1.42 13.93 -8.99
CA HIS A 311 2.10 12.63 -8.85
C HIS A 311 3.48 12.77 -8.19
N ILE A 312 4.19 13.86 -8.49
CA ILE A 312 5.55 14.13 -7.99
C ILE A 312 5.56 14.57 -6.52
N GLY A 313 4.50 15.23 -6.05
CA GLY A 313 4.27 15.52 -4.63
C GLY A 313 5.41 16.28 -3.94
N GLY A 314 5.93 17.35 -4.53
CA GLY A 314 6.96 18.20 -3.89
C GLY A 314 8.43 17.80 -4.19
N SER A 315 8.71 16.66 -4.83
CA SER A 315 10.07 16.10 -4.98
C SER A 315 10.76 16.42 -6.31
N PHE A 316 11.79 17.29 -6.29
CA PHE A 316 12.58 17.62 -7.49
C PHE A 316 13.44 16.46 -8.02
N ILE A 317 13.93 15.56 -7.16
CA ILE A 317 14.64 14.36 -7.62
C ILE A 317 13.70 13.46 -8.40
N PHE A 318 12.49 13.27 -7.88
CA PHE A 318 11.50 12.44 -8.56
C PHE A 318 11.05 13.09 -9.87
N ALA A 319 10.78 14.40 -9.85
CA ALA A 319 10.50 15.19 -11.05
C ALA A 319 11.59 15.02 -12.13
N SER A 320 12.86 15.07 -11.74
CA SER A 320 13.99 14.89 -12.67
C SER A 320 14.10 13.45 -13.18
N ALA A 321 13.87 12.45 -12.34
CA ALA A 321 13.90 11.04 -12.72
C ALA A 321 12.77 10.69 -13.70
N MET A 322 11.54 11.15 -13.40
CA MET A 322 10.39 11.01 -14.29
C MET A 322 10.62 11.71 -15.62
N PHE A 323 11.11 12.95 -15.60
CA PHE A 323 11.42 13.68 -16.83
C PHE A 323 12.45 12.93 -17.67
N LYS A 324 13.52 12.41 -17.05
CA LYS A 324 14.51 11.59 -17.76
C LYS A 324 13.90 10.32 -18.34
N PHE A 325 13.07 9.60 -17.59
CA PHE A 325 12.38 8.40 -18.09
C PHE A 325 11.55 8.71 -19.34
N ILE A 326 10.80 9.81 -19.33
CA ILE A 326 9.99 10.24 -20.47
C ILE A 326 10.89 10.50 -21.70
N MET A 327 12.07 11.09 -21.50
CA MET A 327 12.96 11.54 -22.57
C MET A 327 14.00 10.51 -23.05
N VAL A 328 14.35 9.49 -22.27
CA VAL A 328 15.40 8.51 -22.62
C VAL A 328 15.03 7.69 -23.86
N MET A 329 15.96 7.47 -24.78
CA MET A 329 15.78 6.55 -25.91
C MET A 329 15.96 5.10 -25.45
N THR A 330 14.93 4.28 -25.58
CA THR A 330 15.01 2.84 -25.31
C THR A 330 15.68 2.12 -26.48
N THR A 331 16.79 1.44 -26.22
CA THR A 331 17.50 0.59 -27.21
C THR A 331 16.93 -0.84 -27.32
N GLU A 332 15.89 -1.16 -26.55
CA GLU A 332 15.25 -2.47 -26.55
C GLU A 332 14.18 -2.56 -27.64
N ALA A 333 14.18 -3.68 -28.37
CA ALA A 333 13.39 -3.88 -29.59
C ALA A 333 11.86 -3.87 -29.40
N ASN A 334 11.36 -3.88 -28.15
CA ASN A 334 9.93 -3.97 -27.81
C ASN A 334 9.43 -2.87 -26.85
N GLY A 335 10.21 -1.80 -26.60
CA GLY A 335 9.80 -0.71 -25.71
C GLY A 335 8.95 0.40 -26.38
N PRO A 336 8.19 1.19 -25.62
CA PRO A 336 7.42 2.33 -26.15
C PRO A 336 8.35 3.34 -26.84
N PRO A 337 8.12 3.64 -28.14
CA PRO A 337 9.12 4.26 -29.00
C PRO A 337 9.28 5.77 -28.76
N THR A 338 8.22 6.47 -28.32
CA THR A 338 8.24 7.94 -28.22
C THR A 338 8.02 8.46 -26.80
N PRO A 339 8.44 9.71 -26.50
CA PRO A 339 8.11 10.38 -25.25
C PRO A 339 6.59 10.47 -24.97
N MET A 340 5.77 10.49 -26.03
CA MET A 340 4.31 10.54 -25.94
C MET A 340 3.73 9.27 -25.31
N ASP A 341 4.31 8.13 -25.65
CA ASP A 341 3.92 6.80 -25.15
C ASP A 341 4.40 6.57 -23.71
N ARG A 342 5.51 7.21 -23.33
CA ARG A 342 6.11 7.09 -21.99
C ARG A 342 5.51 8.04 -20.96
N LEU A 343 4.88 9.13 -21.38
CA LEU A 343 4.26 10.10 -20.46
C LEU A 343 3.12 9.48 -19.63
N PRO A 344 2.17 8.70 -20.20
CA PRO A 344 1.19 7.95 -19.42
C PRO A 344 1.85 6.92 -18.50
N LEU A 345 2.83 6.18 -19.01
CA LEU A 345 3.57 5.19 -18.21
C LEU A 345 4.34 5.82 -17.05
N ALA A 346 4.87 7.04 -17.20
CA ALA A 346 5.52 7.76 -16.11
C ALA A 346 4.54 8.10 -14.98
N LEU A 347 3.29 8.40 -15.32
CA LEU A 347 2.22 8.60 -14.33
C LEU A 347 1.79 7.28 -13.64
N GLU A 348 2.14 6.14 -14.24
CA GLU A 348 1.91 4.79 -13.70
C GLU A 348 3.17 4.22 -13.01
N MET A 349 4.35 4.81 -13.23
CA MET A 349 5.59 4.39 -12.62
C MET A 349 5.59 4.67 -11.12
N ASP A 350 5.82 3.61 -10.35
CA ASP A 350 6.27 3.70 -8.97
C ASP A 350 7.68 4.32 -8.94
N PRO A 351 7.96 5.25 -8.02
CA PRO A 351 9.27 5.87 -7.92
C PRO A 351 10.28 4.78 -7.55
N GLY A 352 11.41 4.68 -8.27
CA GLY A 352 12.49 3.70 -8.02
C GLY A 352 13.22 3.88 -6.67
N LEU A 353 12.47 4.06 -5.59
CA LEU A 353 12.88 4.30 -4.22
C LEU A 353 12.84 3.03 -3.37
N ASP A 354 12.27 1.92 -3.87
CA ASP A 354 12.18 0.64 -3.15
C ASP A 354 13.55 0.17 -2.61
N GLY A 355 14.60 0.31 -3.42
CA GLY A 355 15.98 0.02 -2.98
C GLY A 355 16.44 0.91 -1.82
N LEU A 356 16.07 2.20 -1.83
CA LEU A 356 16.35 3.14 -0.74
C LEU A 356 15.54 2.81 0.52
N TYR A 357 14.25 2.47 0.36
CA TYR A 357 13.38 2.06 1.45
C TYR A 357 13.91 0.81 2.13
N GLY A 358 14.17 -0.25 1.34
CA GLY A 358 14.72 -1.51 1.84
C GLY A 358 16.05 -1.32 2.58
N GLN A 359 16.99 -0.55 2.02
CA GLN A 359 18.27 -0.27 2.68
C GLN A 359 18.12 0.52 3.98
N THR A 360 17.22 1.49 4.03
CA THR A 360 17.00 2.33 5.22
C THR A 360 16.31 1.52 6.33
N LEU A 361 15.26 0.77 5.99
CA LEU A 361 14.53 -0.09 6.93
C LEU A 361 15.41 -1.23 7.47
N ALA A 362 16.26 -1.84 6.62
CA ALA A 362 17.15 -2.93 7.02
C ALA A 362 18.14 -2.53 8.12
N ARG A 363 18.60 -1.27 8.13
CA ARG A 363 19.52 -0.76 9.17
C ARG A 363 18.86 -0.73 10.55
N SER A 364 17.55 -0.54 10.61
CA SER A 364 16.79 -0.35 11.85
C SER A 364 16.02 -1.59 12.29
N LYS A 365 16.01 -2.65 11.47
CA LYS A 365 15.23 -3.90 11.69
C LYS A 365 15.47 -4.56 13.06
N HIS A 366 16.66 -4.39 13.61
CA HIS A 366 17.10 -5.01 14.86
C HIS A 366 16.61 -4.27 16.13
N LEU A 367 16.04 -3.07 15.98
CA LEU A 367 15.60 -2.27 17.12
C LEU A 367 14.33 -2.85 17.76
N PRO A 368 14.19 -2.75 19.11
CA PRO A 368 12.97 -3.19 19.78
C PRO A 368 11.76 -2.41 19.27
N HIS A 369 10.61 -3.08 19.17
CA HIS A 369 9.36 -2.52 18.67
C HIS A 369 9.36 -1.99 17.22
N PHE A 370 10.45 -2.21 16.45
CA PHE A 370 10.57 -1.76 15.07
C PHE A 370 9.36 -2.18 14.20
N SER A 371 9.09 -3.49 14.11
CA SER A 371 8.00 -4.00 13.28
C SER A 371 6.62 -3.46 13.73
N PRO A 372 6.23 -3.53 15.02
CA PRO A 372 4.97 -2.94 15.48
C PRO A 372 4.81 -1.45 15.15
N ILE A 373 5.88 -0.64 15.29
CA ILE A 373 5.83 0.80 15.01
C ILE A 373 5.63 1.03 13.50
N ILE A 374 6.42 0.36 12.65
CA ILE A 374 6.36 0.56 11.21
C ILE A 374 5.06 0.03 10.60
N SER A 375 4.61 -1.16 11.04
CA SER A 375 3.31 -1.68 10.63
C SER A 375 2.17 -0.78 11.10
N THR A 376 2.28 -0.14 12.27
CA THR A 376 1.29 0.84 12.71
C THR A 376 1.28 2.06 11.78
N ILE A 377 2.43 2.69 11.55
CA ILE A 377 2.53 3.88 10.67
C ILE A 377 2.03 3.59 9.25
N ALA A 378 2.32 2.39 8.74
CA ALA A 378 1.83 1.94 7.43
C ALA A 378 0.29 1.85 7.39
N LEU A 379 -0.33 1.29 8.43
CA LEU A 379 -1.75 0.95 8.45
C LEU A 379 -2.66 2.03 9.09
N LEU A 380 -2.10 3.07 9.70
CA LEU A 380 -2.87 4.19 10.26
C LEU A 380 -3.62 4.94 9.16
N SER A 381 -4.94 5.13 9.35
CA SER A 381 -5.79 5.88 8.42
C SER A 381 -5.40 7.37 8.36
N THR A 382 -4.99 7.94 9.49
CA THR A 382 -4.50 9.31 9.61
C THR A 382 -3.19 9.32 10.40
N PRO A 383 -2.22 10.19 10.04
CA PRO A 383 -0.95 10.30 10.77
C PRO A 383 -1.18 10.65 12.25
N LEU A 384 -0.53 9.91 13.15
CA LEU A 384 -0.54 10.17 14.59
C LEU A 384 0.82 10.72 15.06
N SER A 385 0.82 11.45 16.17
CA SER A 385 2.05 11.95 16.80
C SER A 385 2.86 10.84 17.47
N THR A 386 4.12 11.10 17.82
CA THR A 386 4.96 10.11 18.53
C THR A 386 4.33 9.71 19.87
N SER A 387 3.74 10.68 20.59
CA SER A 387 3.02 10.46 21.84
C SER A 387 1.77 9.59 21.64
N ALA A 388 0.98 9.85 20.60
CA ALA A 388 -0.22 9.08 20.28
C ALA A 388 0.09 7.65 19.79
N ILE A 389 1.15 7.46 19.00
CA ILE A 389 1.62 6.12 18.59
C ILE A 389 2.08 5.31 19.81
N ALA A 390 2.85 5.93 20.72
CA ALA A 390 3.32 5.28 21.94
C ALA A 390 2.13 4.86 22.82
N GLU A 391 1.14 5.75 23.01
CA GLU A 391 -0.05 5.44 23.77
C GLU A 391 -0.88 4.31 23.13
N LEU A 392 -1.07 4.34 21.80
CA LEU A 392 -1.82 3.31 21.08
C LEU A 392 -1.16 1.94 21.22
N LEU A 393 0.16 1.87 21.05
CA LEU A 393 0.90 0.62 21.16
C LEU A 393 1.11 0.17 22.62
N GLY A 394 0.91 1.07 23.58
CA GLY A 394 1.16 0.82 25.00
C GLY A 394 2.66 0.65 25.31
N ILE A 395 3.49 1.46 24.66
CA ILE A 395 4.96 1.51 24.82
C ILE A 395 5.39 2.92 25.23
N HIS A 396 6.66 3.12 25.55
CA HIS A 396 7.18 4.44 25.93
C HIS A 396 7.50 5.31 24.71
N ILE A 397 7.32 6.64 24.84
CA ILE A 397 7.58 7.61 23.75
C ILE A 397 9.01 7.48 23.23
N TYR A 398 10.01 7.32 24.11
CA TYR A 398 11.40 7.18 23.72
C TYR A 398 11.67 5.92 22.86
N GLU A 399 10.86 4.87 22.99
CA GLU A 399 10.99 3.65 22.19
C GLU A 399 10.51 3.89 20.75
N VAL A 400 9.44 4.70 20.60
CA VAL A 400 8.98 5.18 19.29
C VAL A 400 10.04 6.08 18.65
N VAL A 401 10.51 7.09 19.38
CA VAL A 401 11.51 8.04 18.88
C VAL A 401 12.80 7.31 18.47
N ASN A 402 13.27 6.34 19.25
CA ASN A 402 14.47 5.56 18.93
C ASN A 402 14.37 4.84 17.57
N VAL A 403 13.21 4.30 17.21
CA VAL A 403 12.99 3.70 15.89
C VAL A 403 12.94 4.77 14.80
N LEU A 404 12.18 5.84 15.03
CA LEU A 404 11.91 6.86 14.00
C LEU A 404 13.12 7.72 13.65
N VAL A 405 13.98 8.05 14.62
CA VAL A 405 15.21 8.82 14.36
C VAL A 405 16.12 8.10 13.36
N ASN A 406 16.16 6.76 13.39
CA ASN A 406 16.93 5.97 12.44
C ASN A 406 16.29 5.89 11.03
N LEU A 407 15.06 6.39 10.87
CA LEU A 407 14.30 6.37 9.61
C LEU A 407 14.03 7.77 9.05
N GLN A 408 14.71 8.80 9.56
CA GLN A 408 14.57 10.20 9.14
C GLN A 408 14.78 10.44 7.63
N ALA A 409 15.44 9.50 6.94
CA ALA A 409 15.59 9.55 5.49
C ALA A 409 14.27 9.35 4.72
N ILE A 410 13.30 8.65 5.32
CA ILE A 410 12.07 8.20 4.66
C ILE A 410 10.80 8.55 5.47
N ILE A 411 10.94 8.87 6.76
CA ILE A 411 9.88 9.32 7.67
C ILE A 411 10.28 10.67 8.26
N GLN A 412 9.35 11.61 8.31
CA GLN A 412 9.54 12.90 8.98
C GLN A 412 9.20 12.74 10.47
N VAL A 413 10.21 12.96 11.30
CA VAL A 413 10.07 12.96 12.75
C VAL A 413 10.01 14.41 13.21
N PRO A 414 8.85 14.90 13.67
CA PRO A 414 8.74 16.27 14.13
C PRO A 414 9.57 16.50 15.40
N GLY A 415 10.01 17.75 15.61
CA GLY A 415 10.83 18.13 16.77
C GLY A 415 10.08 18.17 18.10
N THR A 416 8.76 18.01 18.10
CA THR A 416 7.91 17.93 19.30
C THR A 416 7.01 16.69 19.24
N ASP A 417 6.69 16.13 20.40
CA ASP A 417 6.00 14.83 20.50
C ASP A 417 4.51 14.87 20.12
N ASP A 418 3.95 16.07 19.93
CA ASP A 418 2.51 16.28 19.67
C ASP A 418 2.19 16.51 18.19
N ILE A 419 3.21 16.68 17.35
CA ILE A 419 3.03 16.84 15.91
C ILE A 419 2.97 15.45 15.25
N PRO A 420 2.08 15.22 14.27
CA PRO A 420 1.98 13.94 13.57
C PRO A 420 3.27 13.52 12.85
N VAL A 421 3.58 12.22 12.92
CA VAL A 421 4.66 11.59 12.15
C VAL A 421 4.19 11.43 10.70
N THR A 422 4.84 12.12 9.76
CA THR A 422 4.49 12.12 8.34
C THR A 422 5.49 11.31 7.52
N LEU A 423 5.04 10.71 6.42
CA LEU A 423 5.93 10.01 5.50
C LEU A 423 6.58 11.02 4.55
N CYS A 424 7.86 10.84 4.22
CA CYS A 424 8.53 11.70 3.23
C CYS A 424 7.94 11.55 1.82
N HIS A 425 7.34 10.39 1.53
CA HIS A 425 6.67 10.10 0.26
C HIS A 425 5.52 9.10 0.50
N THR A 426 4.40 9.28 -0.21
CA THR A 426 3.23 8.41 -0.09
C THR A 426 3.52 6.96 -0.49
N SER A 427 4.36 6.76 -1.50
CA SER A 427 4.75 5.40 -1.96
C SER A 427 5.48 4.55 -0.91
N LEU A 428 5.97 5.14 0.19
CA LEU A 428 6.50 4.33 1.30
C LEU A 428 5.39 3.52 1.97
N ARG A 429 4.19 4.09 2.10
CA ARG A 429 3.03 3.35 2.61
C ARG A 429 2.71 2.18 1.68
N ASP A 430 2.61 2.46 0.38
CA ASP A 430 2.33 1.44 -0.65
C ASP A 430 3.38 0.32 -0.65
N PHE A 431 4.66 0.68 -0.51
CA PHE A 431 5.76 -0.27 -0.34
C PHE A 431 5.55 -1.18 0.89
N LEU A 432 5.28 -0.60 2.07
CA LEU A 432 5.10 -1.33 3.32
C LEU A 432 3.83 -2.18 3.34
N THR A 433 2.79 -1.81 2.58
CA THR A 433 1.54 -2.58 2.45
C THR A 433 1.53 -3.51 1.24
N THR A 434 2.67 -3.69 0.54
CA THR A 434 2.81 -4.62 -0.58
C THR A 434 3.90 -5.65 -0.30
N GLN A 435 3.52 -6.91 -0.05
CA GLN A 435 4.44 -7.96 0.43
C GLN A 435 5.62 -8.22 -0.50
N SER A 436 5.41 -8.17 -1.81
CA SER A 436 6.48 -8.42 -2.78
C SER A 436 7.53 -7.34 -2.88
N ARG A 437 7.15 -6.10 -2.57
CA ARG A 437 8.04 -4.94 -2.60
C ARG A 437 8.84 -4.86 -1.30
N SER A 438 8.15 -5.01 -0.17
CA SER A 438 8.73 -4.84 1.16
C SER A 438 9.35 -6.10 1.75
N GLY A 439 8.99 -7.29 1.27
CA GLY A 439 9.48 -8.56 1.80
C GLY A 439 9.25 -8.65 3.30
N ASP A 440 10.33 -8.75 4.07
CA ASP A 440 10.31 -8.84 5.53
C ASP A 440 9.74 -7.60 6.24
N PHE A 441 9.60 -6.46 5.54
CA PHE A 441 9.06 -5.22 6.10
C PHE A 441 7.55 -5.07 5.90
N PHE A 442 6.90 -6.07 5.30
CA PHE A 442 5.48 -6.06 5.00
C PHE A 442 4.61 -5.92 6.26
N ALA A 443 3.74 -4.92 6.27
CA ALA A 443 2.73 -4.72 7.29
C ALA A 443 1.57 -5.70 7.07
N HIS A 444 1.69 -6.89 7.67
CA HIS A 444 0.72 -7.96 7.51
C HIS A 444 -0.69 -7.53 7.97
N PRO A 445 -1.78 -7.91 7.26
CA PRO A 445 -3.16 -7.57 7.63
C PRO A 445 -3.54 -7.96 9.06
N SER A 446 -2.96 -9.01 9.62
CA SER A 446 -3.16 -9.37 11.04
C SER A 446 -2.77 -8.27 12.03
N HIS A 447 -1.93 -7.30 11.64
CA HIS A 447 -1.62 -6.16 12.49
C HIS A 447 -2.83 -5.23 12.67
N HIS A 448 -3.81 -5.26 11.76
CA HIS A 448 -5.11 -4.59 11.98
C HIS A 448 -5.84 -5.17 13.20
N VAL A 449 -5.74 -6.48 13.46
CA VAL A 449 -6.30 -7.11 14.68
C VAL A 449 -5.63 -6.54 15.93
N HIS A 450 -4.31 -6.35 15.89
CA HIS A 450 -3.57 -5.70 16.98
C HIS A 450 -4.05 -4.27 17.21
N LEU A 451 -4.14 -3.46 16.15
CA LEU A 451 -4.60 -2.07 16.23
C LEU A 451 -6.05 -1.98 16.72
N PHE A 452 -6.93 -2.88 16.28
CA PHE A 452 -8.30 -2.97 16.74
C PHE A 452 -8.39 -3.15 18.26
N LEU A 453 -7.72 -4.17 18.80
CA LEU A 453 -7.70 -4.44 20.25
C LEU A 453 -7.06 -3.29 21.04
N ARG A 454 -6.02 -2.65 20.51
CA ARG A 454 -5.37 -1.49 21.14
C ARG A 454 -6.28 -0.27 21.18
N CYS A 455 -6.91 0.08 20.06
CA CYS A 455 -7.89 1.16 19.97
C CYS A 455 -9.03 0.94 20.98
N LEU A 456 -9.53 -0.29 21.10
CA LEU A 456 -10.63 -0.61 22.03
C LEU A 456 -10.21 -0.43 23.49
N LYS A 457 -8.99 -0.89 23.85
CA LYS A 457 -8.41 -0.67 25.18
C LYS A 457 -8.18 0.80 25.50
N CYS A 458 -7.65 1.58 24.53
CA CYS A 458 -7.46 3.02 24.68
C CYS A 458 -8.81 3.72 24.89
N LYS A 459 -9.81 3.41 24.06
CA LYS A 459 -11.16 3.97 24.20
C LYS A 459 -11.77 3.65 25.58
N LEU A 460 -11.67 2.41 26.05
CA LEU A 460 -12.15 2.00 27.38
C LEU A 460 -11.44 2.73 28.51
N LYS A 461 -10.12 2.92 28.43
CA LYS A 461 -9.35 3.69 29.42
C LYS A 461 -9.95 5.09 29.62
N TYR A 462 -10.33 5.77 28.54
CA TYR A 462 -10.95 7.09 28.61
C TYR A 462 -12.43 7.06 29.04
N LEU A 463 -13.19 6.06 28.57
CA LEU A 463 -14.58 5.86 29.04
C LEU A 463 -14.68 5.60 30.54
N ARG A 464 -13.72 4.89 31.14
CA ARG A 464 -13.68 4.68 32.59
C ARG A 464 -13.44 5.97 33.37
N GLN A 465 -12.75 6.94 32.76
CA GLN A 465 -12.50 8.26 33.36
C GLN A 465 -13.71 9.18 33.22
N ASP A 466 -14.36 9.15 32.04
CA ASP A 466 -15.58 9.91 31.74
C ASP A 466 -16.53 9.09 30.86
N PRO A 467 -17.56 8.44 31.43
CA PRO A 467 -18.51 7.64 30.66
C PRO A 467 -19.29 8.43 29.60
N GLY A 468 -19.42 9.75 29.75
CA GLY A 468 -20.14 10.64 28.83
C GLY A 468 -19.28 11.24 27.71
N LEU A 469 -18.01 10.87 27.59
CA LEU A 469 -17.01 11.56 26.76
C LEU A 469 -17.40 11.65 25.26
N PHE A 470 -18.11 10.64 24.74
CA PHE A 470 -18.51 10.56 23.32
C PHE A 470 -19.98 10.89 23.07
N VAL A 471 -20.69 11.40 24.09
CA VAL A 471 -22.12 11.76 23.99
C VAL A 471 -22.31 13.26 23.70
N PHE A 472 -21.33 14.11 24.05
CA PHE A 472 -21.40 15.57 23.89
C PHE A 472 -20.25 16.11 23.03
N SER A 473 -20.57 16.77 21.91
CA SER A 473 -19.61 17.28 20.90
C SER A 473 -18.76 18.48 21.33
N GLY A 474 -18.71 18.82 22.63
CA GLY A 474 -18.05 20.03 23.15
C GLY A 474 -16.81 19.81 24.00
N LYS A 475 -16.44 18.56 24.32
CA LYS A 475 -15.26 18.25 25.15
C LYS A 475 -14.03 17.99 24.27
N GLN A 476 -12.87 18.47 24.71
CA GLN A 476 -11.59 18.21 24.03
C GLN A 476 -11.19 16.75 24.27
N ILE A 477 -11.26 15.92 23.24
CA ILE A 477 -10.92 14.49 23.29
C ILE A 477 -9.44 14.32 22.89
N PRO A 478 -8.64 13.51 23.61
CA PRO A 478 -7.27 13.20 23.21
C PRO A 478 -7.20 12.57 21.81
N ALA A 479 -6.17 12.91 21.03
CA ALA A 479 -6.05 12.50 19.62
C ALA A 479 -6.13 10.98 19.42
N VAL A 480 -5.55 10.17 20.30
CA VAL A 480 -5.62 8.70 20.21
C VAL A 480 -7.03 8.16 20.47
N ALA A 481 -7.80 8.81 21.35
CA ALA A 481 -9.16 8.40 21.68
C ALA A 481 -10.14 8.76 20.56
N ASP A 482 -9.94 9.94 19.95
CA ASP A 482 -10.65 10.37 18.75
C ASP A 482 -10.32 9.46 17.55
N TYR A 483 -9.04 9.13 17.35
CA TYR A 483 -8.61 8.17 16.32
C TYR A 483 -9.28 6.81 16.52
N ALA A 484 -9.22 6.27 17.75
CA ALA A 484 -9.83 5.00 18.08
C ALA A 484 -11.34 5.02 17.81
N ASP A 485 -12.06 6.05 18.24
CA ASP A 485 -13.50 6.16 18.01
C ASP A 485 -13.87 6.18 16.52
N ARG A 486 -13.09 6.88 15.68
CA ARG A 486 -13.37 7.01 14.24
C ARG A 486 -12.95 5.80 13.40
N HIS A 487 -11.87 5.12 13.79
CA HIS A 487 -11.22 4.11 12.92
C HIS A 487 -11.26 2.67 13.47
N LEU A 488 -11.91 2.42 14.61
CA LEU A 488 -12.11 1.06 15.16
C LEU A 488 -12.70 0.09 14.14
N TYR A 489 -13.76 0.49 13.44
CA TYR A 489 -14.45 -0.34 12.46
C TYR A 489 -13.52 -0.72 11.28
N ASN A 490 -12.74 0.25 10.78
CA ASN A 490 -11.79 0.01 9.69
C ASN A 490 -10.71 -1.01 10.07
N HIS A 491 -10.22 -0.96 11.32
CA HIS A 491 -9.25 -1.95 11.79
C HIS A 491 -9.88 -3.32 12.06
N SER A 492 -11.15 -3.39 12.46
CA SER A 492 -11.85 -4.68 12.54
C SER A 492 -11.94 -5.33 11.15
N ASN A 493 -12.45 -4.59 10.17
CA ASN A 493 -12.63 -5.10 8.81
C ASN A 493 -11.30 -5.39 8.10
N GLY A 494 -10.29 -4.52 8.26
CA GLY A 494 -8.96 -4.74 7.69
C GLY A 494 -8.22 -5.94 8.29
N GLY A 495 -8.67 -6.44 9.44
CA GLY A 495 -8.15 -7.65 10.10
C GLY A 495 -9.04 -8.88 9.90
N TRP A 496 -10.08 -8.82 9.06
CA TRP A 496 -11.01 -9.94 8.86
C TRP A 496 -10.25 -11.22 8.51
N GLY A 497 -10.60 -12.33 9.16
CA GLY A 497 -10.01 -13.65 8.88
C GLY A 497 -8.62 -13.86 9.49
N CYS A 498 -8.00 -12.80 10.03
CA CYS A 498 -6.73 -12.89 10.75
C CYS A 498 -6.89 -13.05 12.26
N PHE A 499 -8.10 -12.92 12.80
CA PHE A 499 -8.38 -13.12 14.22
C PHE A 499 -8.16 -14.57 14.61
N LYS A 500 -7.43 -14.77 15.72
CA LYS A 500 -7.31 -16.06 16.38
C LYS A 500 -8.51 -16.28 17.32
N PRO A 501 -8.91 -17.54 17.59
CA PRO A 501 -10.00 -17.84 18.54
C PRO A 501 -9.84 -17.16 19.92
N SER A 502 -8.60 -17.06 20.43
CA SER A 502 -8.32 -16.37 21.69
C SER A 502 -8.57 -14.85 21.63
N GLU A 503 -8.40 -14.23 20.46
CA GLU A 503 -8.56 -12.79 20.27
C GLU A 503 -10.05 -12.41 20.23
N TYR A 504 -10.92 -13.26 19.67
CA TYR A 504 -12.37 -13.07 19.73
C TYR A 504 -12.89 -12.98 21.16
N SER A 505 -12.45 -13.86 22.05
CA SER A 505 -12.86 -13.82 23.46
C SER A 505 -12.48 -12.49 24.14
N SER A 506 -11.30 -11.96 23.82
CA SER A 506 -10.83 -10.66 24.31
C SER A 506 -11.64 -9.51 23.72
N SER A 507 -11.91 -9.54 22.41
CA SER A 507 -12.73 -8.55 21.70
C SER A 507 -14.15 -8.49 22.27
N LEU A 508 -14.80 -9.65 22.44
CA LEU A 508 -16.15 -9.76 23.00
C LEU A 508 -16.21 -9.21 24.43
N HIS A 509 -15.24 -9.55 25.28
CA HIS A 509 -15.16 -9.00 26.64
C HIS A 509 -15.05 -7.47 26.63
N LEU A 510 -14.12 -6.91 25.86
CA LEU A 510 -13.90 -5.47 25.79
C LEU A 510 -15.11 -4.73 25.18
N CYS A 511 -15.78 -5.31 24.17
CA CYS A 511 -16.99 -4.72 23.59
C CYS A 511 -18.17 -4.72 24.57
N ARG A 512 -18.37 -5.82 25.32
CA ARG A 512 -19.38 -5.87 26.40
C ARG A 512 -19.11 -4.86 27.49
N GLU A 513 -17.84 -4.67 27.87
CA GLU A 513 -17.47 -3.63 28.84
C GLU A 513 -17.78 -2.23 28.30
N ALA A 514 -17.49 -1.96 27.03
CA ALA A 514 -17.78 -0.67 26.41
C ALA A 514 -19.30 -0.39 26.38
N LEU A 515 -20.10 -1.42 26.09
CA LEU A 515 -21.57 -1.33 26.13
C LEU A 515 -22.09 -1.09 27.55
N ALA A 516 -21.51 -1.73 28.57
CA ALA A 516 -21.90 -1.53 29.97
C ALA A 516 -21.61 -0.10 30.46
N LEU A 517 -20.54 0.53 29.97
CA LEU A 517 -20.21 1.92 30.30
C LEU A 517 -21.08 2.94 29.55
N GLN A 518 -21.67 2.57 28.41
CA GLN A 518 -22.49 3.45 27.57
C GLN A 518 -23.79 2.75 27.13
N PRO A 519 -24.71 2.43 28.06
CA PRO A 519 -25.96 1.77 27.73
C PRO A 519 -26.80 2.67 26.82
N GLY A 520 -27.23 2.16 25.66
CA GLY A 520 -28.04 2.89 24.67
C GLY A 520 -27.24 3.65 23.60
N ASN A 521 -25.91 3.57 23.59
CA ASN A 521 -25.13 4.04 22.44
C ASN A 521 -25.13 2.96 21.34
N PRO A 522 -25.57 3.26 20.10
CA PRO A 522 -25.61 2.26 19.03
C PRO A 522 -24.21 1.79 18.59
N ARG A 523 -23.16 2.60 18.74
CA ARG A 523 -21.81 2.25 18.24
C ARG A 523 -21.19 1.03 18.93
N PRO A 524 -21.14 0.92 20.28
CA PRO A 524 -20.68 -0.30 20.94
C PRO A 524 -21.51 -1.55 20.61
N ILE A 525 -22.82 -1.39 20.42
CA ILE A 525 -23.74 -2.49 20.04
C ILE A 525 -23.36 -3.02 18.66
N GLU A 526 -23.18 -2.13 17.68
CA GLU A 526 -22.76 -2.51 16.33
C GLU A 526 -21.39 -3.18 16.32
N LEU A 527 -20.45 -2.66 17.10
CA LEU A 527 -19.13 -3.27 17.17
C LEU A 527 -19.19 -4.69 17.75
N LEU A 528 -19.98 -4.89 18.81
CA LEU A 528 -20.21 -6.21 19.39
C LEU A 528 -20.88 -7.17 18.39
N ALA A 529 -21.89 -6.69 17.67
CA ALA A 529 -22.60 -7.47 16.65
C ALA A 529 -21.67 -7.94 15.52
N ASN A 530 -20.80 -7.06 15.02
CA ASN A 530 -19.82 -7.43 13.99
C ASN A 530 -18.83 -8.49 14.50
N VAL A 531 -18.33 -8.36 15.73
CA VAL A 531 -17.42 -9.37 16.32
C VAL A 531 -18.11 -10.73 16.46
N PHE A 532 -19.40 -10.76 16.82
CA PHE A 532 -20.19 -11.99 16.87
C PHE A 532 -20.40 -12.61 15.48
N ARG A 533 -20.76 -11.81 14.47
CA ARG A 533 -20.89 -12.29 13.08
C ARG A 533 -19.56 -12.86 12.56
N ASP A 534 -18.46 -12.15 12.78
CA ASP A 534 -17.14 -12.59 12.31
C ASP A 534 -16.70 -13.89 13.02
N LEU A 535 -17.02 -14.04 14.31
CA LEU A 535 -16.81 -15.31 15.04
C LEU A 535 -17.69 -16.42 14.45
N ALA A 536 -18.99 -16.16 14.27
CA ALA A 536 -19.93 -17.12 13.71
C ALA A 536 -19.48 -17.61 12.33
N GLY A 537 -18.94 -16.72 11.48
CA GLY A 537 -18.37 -17.08 10.19
C GLY A 537 -17.16 -18.01 10.28
N GLN A 538 -16.32 -17.89 11.33
CA GLN A 538 -15.16 -18.77 11.52
C GLN A 538 -15.53 -20.15 12.10
N ILE A 539 -16.44 -20.21 13.08
CA ILE A 539 -16.74 -21.46 13.81
C ILE A 539 -18.07 -22.11 13.41
N GLY A 540 -18.85 -21.49 12.52
CA GLY A 540 -20.17 -21.97 12.09
C GLY A 540 -21.22 -21.93 13.20
N SER A 541 -21.11 -21.01 14.16
CA SER A 541 -22.01 -20.95 15.32
C SER A 541 -23.29 -20.16 15.02
N LEU A 542 -24.42 -20.87 14.94
CA LEU A 542 -25.74 -20.24 14.76
C LEU A 542 -26.12 -19.35 15.95
N VAL A 543 -25.75 -19.72 17.17
CA VAL A 543 -26.08 -18.96 18.38
C VAL A 543 -25.41 -17.57 18.35
N ASP A 544 -24.14 -17.52 17.94
CA ASP A 544 -23.42 -16.25 17.83
C ASP A 544 -23.99 -15.39 16.68
N LEU A 545 -24.47 -16.02 15.61
CA LEU A 545 -25.09 -15.30 14.50
C LEU A 545 -26.47 -14.73 14.85
N ASP A 546 -27.30 -15.49 15.57
CA ASP A 546 -28.58 -15.02 16.10
C ASP A 546 -28.38 -13.82 17.04
N GLU A 547 -27.36 -13.89 17.90
CA GLU A 547 -26.97 -12.78 18.77
C GLU A 547 -26.52 -11.55 17.95
N ALA A 548 -25.71 -11.75 16.90
CA ALA A 548 -25.31 -10.68 15.99
C ALA A 548 -26.52 -10.00 15.31
N ILE A 549 -27.46 -10.78 14.80
CA ILE A 549 -28.71 -10.28 14.17
C ILE A 549 -29.54 -9.51 15.20
N SER A 550 -29.69 -10.04 16.42
CA SER A 550 -30.42 -9.37 17.51
C SER A 550 -29.82 -8.00 17.84
N LEU A 551 -28.49 -7.93 18.00
CA LEU A 551 -27.77 -6.70 18.30
C LEU A 551 -27.85 -5.69 17.12
N HIS A 552 -27.74 -6.16 15.87
CA HIS A 552 -27.94 -5.28 14.71
C HIS A 552 -29.36 -4.71 14.64
N ARG A 553 -30.38 -5.50 14.96
CA ARG A 553 -31.78 -5.03 15.08
C ARG A 553 -31.94 -4.02 16.22
N GLU A 554 -31.26 -4.21 17.35
CA GLU A 554 -31.25 -3.24 18.46
C GLU A 554 -30.59 -1.93 18.05
N ALA A 555 -29.40 -1.97 17.44
CA ALA A 555 -28.71 -0.79 16.95
C ALA A 555 -29.56 -0.01 15.91
N LEU A 556 -30.25 -0.73 15.03
CA LEU A 556 -31.13 -0.13 14.03
C LEU A 556 -32.34 0.59 14.64
N LYS A 557 -32.88 0.12 15.77
CA LYS A 557 -33.97 0.80 16.50
C LYS A 557 -33.52 2.13 17.12
N LEU A 558 -32.24 2.24 17.46
CA LEU A 558 -31.66 3.45 18.07
C LEU A 558 -31.27 4.51 17.03
N ARG A 559 -31.32 4.20 15.73
CA ARG A 559 -30.95 5.09 14.61
C ARG A 559 -32.16 5.42 13.71
N PRO A 560 -32.89 6.52 13.98
CA PRO A 560 -34.02 6.92 13.15
C PRO A 560 -33.58 7.42 11.77
N SER A 561 -34.42 7.24 10.76
CA SER A 561 -34.23 7.85 9.42
C SER A 561 -34.32 9.39 9.53
N PRO A 562 -33.47 10.18 8.83
CA PRO A 562 -32.53 9.81 7.75
C PRO A 562 -31.05 9.84 8.21
N ASP A 563 -30.71 9.19 9.33
CA ASP A 563 -29.33 9.12 9.81
C ASP A 563 -28.43 8.30 8.85
N LEU A 564 -27.28 8.86 8.45
CA LEU A 564 -26.31 8.18 7.58
C LEU A 564 -25.73 6.92 8.27
N ASP A 565 -25.64 6.97 9.59
CA ASP A 565 -25.20 5.85 10.42
C ASP A 565 -26.22 4.69 10.38
N ARG A 566 -27.50 4.93 10.06
CA ARG A 566 -28.51 3.89 9.83
C ARG A 566 -28.16 2.99 8.64
N LEU A 567 -27.54 3.55 7.60
CA LEU A 567 -27.13 2.80 6.40
C LEU A 567 -26.14 1.69 6.72
N ILE A 568 -25.17 1.97 7.60
CA ILE A 568 -24.15 1.01 8.00
C ILE A 568 -24.80 -0.14 8.78
N ALA A 569 -25.75 0.19 9.67
CA ALA A 569 -26.51 -0.80 10.42
C ALA A 569 -27.35 -1.72 9.50
N LEU A 570 -28.04 -1.16 8.51
CA LEU A 570 -28.84 -1.92 7.53
C LEU A 570 -27.99 -2.87 6.70
N ASN A 571 -26.85 -2.39 6.17
CA ASN A 571 -25.94 -3.23 5.41
C ASN A 571 -25.37 -4.38 6.26
N ASN A 572 -24.95 -4.09 7.50
CA ASN A 572 -24.40 -5.11 8.38
C ASN A 572 -25.45 -6.15 8.82
N LEU A 573 -26.69 -5.72 9.06
CA LEU A 573 -27.82 -6.62 9.31
C LEU A 573 -28.08 -7.52 8.09
N GLY A 574 -28.10 -6.95 6.88
CA GLY A 574 -28.24 -7.69 5.64
C GLY A 574 -27.16 -8.76 5.49
N HIS A 575 -25.90 -8.45 5.79
CA HIS A 575 -24.81 -9.43 5.74
C HIS A 575 -25.01 -10.57 6.75
N ALA A 576 -25.39 -10.25 7.99
CA ALA A 576 -25.64 -11.26 9.02
C ALA A 576 -26.81 -12.18 8.66
N LEU A 577 -27.89 -11.65 8.07
CA LEU A 577 -29.03 -12.41 7.57
C LEU A 577 -28.64 -13.32 6.38
N SER A 578 -27.85 -12.81 5.42
CA SER A 578 -27.33 -13.63 4.32
C SER A 578 -26.43 -14.77 4.82
N ASP A 579 -25.57 -14.51 5.81
CA ASP A 579 -24.76 -15.56 6.44
C ASP A 579 -25.65 -16.59 7.16
N CYS A 580 -26.75 -16.15 7.79
CA CYS A 580 -27.69 -17.05 8.46
C CYS A 580 -28.42 -17.95 7.47
N HIS A 581 -28.87 -17.38 6.36
CA HIS A 581 -29.43 -18.13 5.25
C HIS A 581 -28.44 -19.19 4.73
N ARG A 582 -27.18 -18.83 4.51
CA ARG A 582 -26.15 -19.76 4.03
C ARG A 582 -25.89 -20.93 4.99
N LEU A 583 -26.07 -20.73 6.29
CA LEU A 583 -25.90 -21.78 7.30
C LEU A 583 -27.14 -22.65 7.47
N THR A 584 -28.33 -22.05 7.42
CA THR A 584 -29.60 -22.70 7.79
C THR A 584 -30.45 -23.12 6.60
N GLY A 585 -30.26 -22.50 5.44
CA GLY A 585 -31.14 -22.60 4.27
C GLY A 585 -32.47 -21.86 4.43
N THR A 586 -32.63 -21.03 5.47
CA THR A 586 -33.89 -20.35 5.76
C THR A 586 -34.16 -19.24 4.75
N MET A 587 -35.18 -19.41 3.90
CA MET A 587 -35.54 -18.42 2.87
C MET A 587 -35.98 -17.07 3.45
N ALA A 588 -36.67 -17.09 4.61
CA ALA A 588 -37.15 -15.86 5.25
C ALA A 588 -36.00 -14.89 5.62
N ASP A 589 -34.85 -15.41 6.03
CA ASP A 589 -33.68 -14.58 6.34
C ASP A 589 -33.12 -13.90 5.08
N LEU A 590 -33.12 -14.61 3.94
CA LEU A 590 -32.67 -14.06 2.66
C LEU A 590 -33.64 -12.99 2.13
N GLU A 591 -34.94 -13.22 2.24
CA GLU A 591 -35.97 -12.24 1.89
C GLU A 591 -35.87 -10.98 2.76
N GLU A 592 -35.62 -11.13 4.07
CA GLU A 592 -35.36 -10.00 4.97
C GLU A 592 -34.07 -9.28 4.58
N ALA A 593 -32.99 -10.00 4.25
CA ALA A 593 -31.72 -9.43 3.78
C ALA A 593 -31.93 -8.55 2.53
N ILE A 594 -32.67 -9.05 1.53
CA ILE A 594 -33.02 -8.29 0.32
C ILE A 594 -33.81 -7.03 0.69
N SER A 595 -34.78 -7.14 1.62
CA SER A 595 -35.56 -5.98 2.06
C SER A 595 -34.71 -4.91 2.73
N VAL A 596 -33.77 -5.28 3.61
CA VAL A 596 -32.92 -4.30 4.30
C VAL A 596 -31.89 -3.67 3.36
N TYR A 597 -31.37 -4.42 2.38
CA TYR A 597 -30.49 -3.86 1.35
C TYR A 597 -31.24 -2.89 0.41
N ARG A 598 -32.51 -3.17 0.07
CA ARG A 598 -33.36 -2.23 -0.68
C ARG A 598 -33.57 -0.93 0.10
N GLU A 599 -33.89 -0.99 1.40
CA GLU A 599 -33.99 0.19 2.25
C GLU A 599 -32.66 0.99 2.28
N ALA A 600 -31.52 0.29 2.41
CA ALA A 600 -30.21 0.94 2.41
C ALA A 600 -29.90 1.64 1.07
N LEU A 601 -30.36 1.10 -0.05
CA LEU A 601 -30.17 1.67 -1.38
C LEU A 601 -31.05 2.90 -1.62
N GLU A 602 -32.29 2.92 -1.09
CA GLU A 602 -33.22 4.05 -1.19
C GLU A 602 -32.71 5.29 -0.44
N ILE A 603 -32.08 5.10 0.71
CA ILE A 603 -31.53 6.19 1.53
C ILE A 603 -30.30 6.85 0.85
N ARG A 604 -29.61 6.18 -0.09
CA ARG A 604 -28.42 6.72 -0.77
C ARG A 604 -28.75 7.48 -2.06
N PRO A 605 -28.42 8.78 -2.16
CA PRO A 605 -28.48 9.51 -3.43
C PRO A 605 -27.58 8.87 -4.51
N SER A 606 -27.89 9.13 -5.79
CA SER A 606 -27.15 8.58 -6.95
C SER A 606 -25.64 8.87 -6.94
N PHE A 607 -25.21 9.98 -6.32
CA PHE A 607 -23.80 10.40 -6.27
C PHE A 607 -23.06 9.98 -4.98
N HIS A 608 -23.66 9.14 -4.12
CA HIS A 608 -23.01 8.74 -2.87
C HIS A 608 -21.80 7.81 -3.15
N PRO A 609 -20.61 8.06 -2.57
CA PRO A 609 -19.40 7.27 -2.83
C PRO A 609 -19.57 5.75 -2.62
N SER A 610 -20.29 5.34 -1.57
CA SER A 610 -20.56 3.93 -1.28
C SER A 610 -21.78 3.35 -2.00
N ARG A 611 -22.41 4.05 -2.96
CA ARG A 611 -23.62 3.52 -3.63
C ARG A 611 -23.33 2.20 -4.37
N SER A 612 -22.15 2.09 -4.96
CA SER A 612 -21.67 0.86 -5.62
C SER A 612 -21.72 -0.34 -4.68
N ASP A 613 -21.31 -0.20 -3.42
CA ASP A 613 -21.29 -1.30 -2.43
C ASP A 613 -22.69 -1.83 -2.06
N SER A 614 -23.71 -0.95 -2.03
CA SER A 614 -25.09 -1.41 -1.78
C SER A 614 -25.72 -2.07 -3.00
N LEU A 615 -25.44 -1.56 -4.20
CA LEU A 615 -25.86 -2.23 -5.44
C LEU A 615 -25.26 -3.64 -5.52
N GLU A 616 -23.98 -3.74 -5.17
CA GLU A 616 -23.24 -5.01 -5.13
C GLU A 616 -23.83 -6.00 -4.11
N SER A 617 -24.10 -5.53 -2.88
CA SER A 617 -24.63 -6.38 -1.81
C SER A 617 -26.06 -6.85 -2.10
N LEU A 618 -26.91 -5.96 -2.63
CA LEU A 618 -28.27 -6.31 -3.05
C LEU A 618 -28.26 -7.29 -4.24
N GLY A 619 -27.44 -7.00 -5.26
CA GLY A 619 -27.33 -7.84 -6.46
C GLY A 619 -26.91 -9.27 -6.11
N ARG A 620 -25.96 -9.44 -5.18
CA ARG A 620 -25.56 -10.76 -4.69
C ARG A 620 -26.69 -11.47 -3.94
N ALA A 621 -27.38 -10.80 -3.02
CA ALA A 621 -28.48 -11.42 -2.27
C ALA A 621 -29.63 -11.87 -3.18
N ILE A 622 -29.94 -11.08 -4.23
CA ILE A 622 -30.95 -11.46 -5.23
C ILE A 622 -30.46 -12.63 -6.09
N LEU A 623 -29.17 -12.68 -6.44
CA LEU A 623 -28.58 -13.83 -7.14
C LEU A 623 -28.69 -15.12 -6.29
N ASP A 624 -28.40 -15.05 -4.99
CA ASP A 624 -28.56 -16.18 -4.07
C ASP A 624 -30.05 -16.62 -4.00
N HIS A 625 -30.98 -15.66 -4.04
CA HIS A 625 -32.42 -15.95 -4.05
C HIS A 625 -32.86 -16.64 -5.35
N HIS A 626 -32.32 -16.22 -6.49
CA HIS A 626 -32.49 -16.93 -7.76
C HIS A 626 -31.97 -18.37 -7.69
N GLN A 627 -30.79 -18.59 -7.11
CA GLN A 627 -30.22 -19.94 -6.99
C GLN A 627 -31.11 -20.88 -6.16
N CYS A 628 -31.83 -20.34 -5.17
CA CYS A 628 -32.75 -21.11 -4.34
C CYS A 628 -34.12 -21.34 -4.99
N THR A 629 -34.66 -20.34 -5.70
CA THR A 629 -36.04 -20.35 -6.20
C THR A 629 -36.19 -20.67 -7.68
N GLY A 630 -35.11 -20.50 -8.46
CA GLY A 630 -35.12 -20.57 -9.92
C GLY A 630 -35.84 -19.40 -10.60
N ALA A 631 -36.19 -18.32 -9.88
CA ALA A 631 -36.95 -17.21 -10.44
C ALA A 631 -36.11 -16.41 -11.46
N PRO A 632 -36.46 -16.41 -12.77
CA PRO A 632 -35.62 -15.77 -13.79
C PRO A 632 -35.61 -14.24 -13.69
N ALA A 633 -36.68 -13.63 -13.15
CA ALA A 633 -36.75 -12.18 -12.96
C ALA A 633 -35.70 -11.66 -11.97
N ASP A 634 -35.39 -12.43 -10.94
CA ASP A 634 -34.37 -12.08 -9.94
C ASP A 634 -32.98 -12.06 -10.56
N LEU A 635 -32.68 -13.00 -11.46
CA LEU A 635 -31.40 -13.05 -12.14
C LEU A 635 -31.14 -11.82 -13.02
N GLU A 636 -32.17 -11.35 -13.74
CA GLU A 636 -32.12 -10.12 -14.52
C GLU A 636 -31.97 -8.87 -13.65
N GLU A 637 -32.67 -8.81 -12.51
CA GLU A 637 -32.50 -7.73 -11.52
C GLU A 637 -31.08 -7.73 -10.95
N ALA A 638 -30.54 -8.90 -10.58
CA ALA A 638 -29.17 -9.04 -10.06
C ALA A 638 -28.13 -8.57 -11.07
N ILE A 639 -28.23 -8.97 -12.34
CA ILE A 639 -27.33 -8.52 -13.42
C ILE A 639 -27.42 -7.00 -13.59
N THR A 640 -28.63 -6.43 -13.57
CA THR A 640 -28.83 -4.98 -13.69
C THR A 640 -28.15 -4.22 -12.55
N LEU A 641 -28.31 -4.70 -11.32
CA LEU A 641 -27.68 -4.09 -10.13
C LEU A 641 -26.16 -4.19 -10.17
N LEU A 642 -25.60 -5.36 -10.53
CA LEU A 642 -24.15 -5.59 -10.63
C LEU A 642 -23.50 -4.78 -11.76
N ARG A 643 -24.18 -4.64 -12.92
CA ARG A 643 -23.75 -3.70 -13.98
C ARG A 643 -23.72 -2.26 -13.47
N GLY A 644 -24.76 -1.83 -12.76
CA GLY A 644 -24.80 -0.49 -12.15
C GLY A 644 -23.69 -0.26 -11.11
N ALA A 645 -23.35 -1.28 -10.31
CA ALA A 645 -22.22 -1.22 -9.39
C ALA A 645 -20.88 -1.05 -10.12
N LEU A 646 -20.69 -1.80 -11.22
CA LEU A 646 -19.49 -1.74 -12.06
C LEU A 646 -19.34 -0.40 -12.77
N GLU A 647 -20.42 0.22 -13.25
CA GLU A 647 -20.40 1.53 -13.90
C GLU A 647 -19.95 2.66 -12.96
N LEU A 648 -20.29 2.57 -11.67
CA LEU A 648 -19.85 3.53 -10.65
C LEU A 648 -18.37 3.34 -10.25
N ARG A 649 -17.78 2.17 -10.56
CA ARG A 649 -16.39 1.84 -10.23
C ARG A 649 -15.50 2.01 -11.47
N ALA A 650 -14.94 3.22 -11.63
CA ALA A 650 -14.00 3.54 -12.72
C ALA A 650 -12.80 2.56 -12.78
N PHE A 651 -12.10 2.50 -13.91
CA PHE A 651 -11.02 1.51 -14.17
C PHE A 651 -10.00 1.34 -13.03
N LEU A 652 -9.61 2.44 -12.37
CA LEU A 652 -8.62 2.44 -11.27
C LEU A 652 -9.23 2.23 -9.87
N HIS A 653 -10.53 1.95 -9.77
CA HIS A 653 -11.18 1.72 -8.48
C HIS A 653 -10.72 0.37 -7.90
N ALA A 654 -10.24 0.37 -6.65
CA ALA A 654 -9.71 -0.83 -5.99
C ALA A 654 -10.68 -2.03 -6.06
N ASP A 655 -11.96 -1.78 -5.79
CA ASP A 655 -12.99 -2.83 -5.81
C ASP A 655 -13.58 -3.14 -7.19
N ARG A 656 -13.10 -2.54 -8.29
CA ARG A 656 -13.62 -2.84 -9.63
C ARG A 656 -13.50 -4.33 -9.96
N SER A 657 -12.34 -4.89 -9.63
CA SER A 657 -12.06 -6.33 -9.79
C SER A 657 -13.07 -7.22 -9.04
N TYR A 658 -13.61 -6.78 -7.90
CA TYR A 658 -14.64 -7.51 -7.17
C TYR A 658 -15.99 -7.50 -7.92
N SER A 659 -16.43 -6.34 -8.42
CA SER A 659 -17.67 -6.25 -9.23
C SER A 659 -17.59 -7.04 -10.53
N LEU A 660 -16.44 -7.03 -11.21
CA LEU A 660 -16.23 -7.83 -12.42
C LEU A 660 -16.39 -9.33 -12.14
N ASN A 661 -15.86 -9.81 -11.02
CA ASN A 661 -16.00 -11.20 -10.60
C ASN A 661 -17.46 -11.59 -10.35
N ASN A 662 -18.21 -10.75 -9.62
CA ASN A 662 -19.59 -11.05 -9.26
C ASN A 662 -20.54 -10.95 -10.47
N LEU A 663 -20.35 -9.97 -11.34
CA LEU A 663 -21.09 -9.88 -12.61
C LEU A 663 -20.79 -11.09 -13.51
N GLY A 664 -19.53 -11.54 -13.58
CA GLY A 664 -19.16 -12.75 -14.31
C GLY A 664 -19.88 -14.00 -13.80
N ASP A 665 -20.05 -14.14 -12.48
CA ASP A 665 -20.78 -15.26 -11.88
C ASP A 665 -22.29 -15.20 -12.17
N ALA A 666 -22.89 -14.01 -12.11
CA ALA A 666 -24.29 -13.79 -12.47
C ALA A 666 -24.56 -14.13 -13.96
N LEU A 667 -23.69 -13.67 -14.87
CA LEU A 667 -23.79 -13.99 -16.30
C LEU A 667 -23.57 -15.49 -16.60
N THR A 668 -22.67 -16.14 -15.85
CA THR A 668 -22.50 -17.60 -15.94
C THR A 668 -23.77 -18.35 -15.51
N SER A 669 -24.45 -17.87 -14.47
CA SER A 669 -25.74 -18.40 -14.02
C SER A 669 -26.83 -18.14 -15.06
N HIS A 670 -26.84 -16.97 -15.70
CA HIS A 670 -27.78 -16.64 -16.77
C HIS A 670 -27.61 -17.52 -18.01
N HIS A 671 -26.37 -17.82 -18.39
CA HIS A 671 -26.10 -18.81 -19.43
C HIS A 671 -26.68 -20.18 -19.07
N ARG A 672 -26.57 -20.62 -17.80
CA ARG A 672 -27.11 -21.92 -17.37
C ARG A 672 -28.62 -22.02 -17.55
N CYS A 673 -29.34 -20.93 -17.31
CA CYS A 673 -30.80 -20.89 -17.44
C CYS A 673 -31.27 -20.73 -18.90
N THR A 674 -30.57 -19.92 -19.69
CA THR A 674 -31.04 -19.53 -21.04
C THR A 674 -30.34 -20.27 -22.19
N GLY A 675 -29.17 -20.86 -21.94
CA GLY A 675 -28.30 -21.43 -22.97
C GLY A 675 -27.60 -20.38 -23.84
N ASN A 676 -27.73 -19.08 -23.56
CA ASN A 676 -27.14 -18.02 -24.37
C ASN A 676 -25.62 -17.96 -24.22
N LEU A 677 -24.89 -18.46 -25.22
CA LEU A 677 -23.43 -18.52 -25.17
C LEU A 677 -22.76 -17.14 -25.06
N SER A 678 -23.40 -16.07 -25.54
CA SER A 678 -22.88 -14.71 -25.44
C SER A 678 -22.65 -14.26 -24.00
N ASP A 679 -23.51 -14.68 -23.07
CA ASP A 679 -23.39 -14.29 -21.67
C ASP A 679 -22.18 -14.96 -21.01
N LEU A 680 -21.89 -16.20 -21.38
CA LEU A 680 -20.71 -16.92 -20.90
C LEU A 680 -19.41 -16.34 -21.49
N GLU A 681 -19.44 -15.89 -22.74
CA GLU A 681 -18.33 -15.17 -23.36
C GLU A 681 -18.07 -13.82 -22.68
N GLU A 682 -19.13 -13.04 -22.39
CA GLU A 682 -19.03 -11.80 -21.61
C GLU A 682 -18.49 -12.07 -20.21
N ALA A 683 -19.00 -13.09 -19.50
CA ALA A 683 -18.52 -13.48 -18.18
C ALA A 683 -17.01 -13.75 -18.17
N ILE A 684 -16.52 -14.53 -19.13
CA ILE A 684 -15.08 -14.85 -19.23
C ILE A 684 -14.25 -13.62 -19.58
N ALA A 685 -14.75 -12.71 -20.43
CA ALA A 685 -14.08 -11.45 -20.73
C ALA A 685 -13.93 -10.56 -19.47
N LEU A 686 -15.00 -10.43 -18.69
CA LEU A 686 -15.00 -9.67 -17.43
C LEU A 686 -14.06 -10.29 -16.38
N LEU A 687 -14.04 -11.62 -16.27
CA LEU A 687 -13.14 -12.35 -15.36
C LEU A 687 -11.67 -12.22 -15.76
N ARG A 688 -11.37 -12.14 -17.07
CA ARG A 688 -10.03 -11.82 -17.58
C ARG A 688 -9.62 -10.39 -17.24
N GLU A 689 -10.51 -9.41 -17.43
CA GLU A 689 -10.27 -8.02 -16.97
C GLU A 689 -10.01 -7.98 -15.45
N ALA A 690 -10.80 -8.71 -14.66
CA ALA A 690 -10.61 -8.79 -13.20
C ALA A 690 -9.25 -9.39 -12.80
N LEU A 691 -8.70 -10.28 -13.63
CA LEU A 691 -7.38 -10.88 -13.44
C LEU A 691 -6.26 -9.93 -13.88
N GLU A 692 -6.45 -9.19 -14.96
CA GLU A 692 -5.49 -8.18 -15.46
C GLU A 692 -5.30 -7.02 -14.48
N LEU A 693 -6.37 -6.62 -13.79
CA LEU A 693 -6.32 -5.62 -12.72
C LEU A 693 -5.56 -6.12 -11.47
N ARG A 694 -5.37 -7.44 -11.32
CA ARG A 694 -4.71 -8.09 -10.18
C ARG A 694 -3.44 -8.82 -10.63
N GLN A 695 -2.48 -8.09 -11.18
CA GLN A 695 -1.20 -8.66 -11.60
C GLN A 695 -0.45 -9.28 -10.41
N ALA A 696 0.29 -10.36 -10.66
CA ALA A 696 1.09 -10.97 -9.63
C ALA A 696 2.14 -9.95 -9.14
N PRO A 697 2.28 -9.72 -7.82
CA PRO A 697 1.72 -10.48 -6.71
C PRO A 697 0.68 -9.68 -5.90
N HIS A 698 -0.56 -9.62 -6.41
CA HIS A 698 -1.71 -9.05 -5.70
C HIS A 698 -2.35 -10.11 -4.77
N PRO A 699 -2.69 -9.77 -3.50
CA PRO A 699 -3.27 -10.73 -2.54
C PRO A 699 -4.57 -11.38 -3.05
N ASP A 700 -5.46 -10.58 -3.63
CA ASP A 700 -6.74 -11.08 -4.16
C ASP A 700 -6.65 -11.66 -5.58
N ARG A 701 -5.45 -11.83 -6.15
CA ARG A 701 -5.27 -12.45 -7.47
C ARG A 701 -5.83 -13.88 -7.49
N SER A 702 -5.62 -14.60 -6.39
CA SER A 702 -6.11 -15.97 -6.20
C SER A 702 -7.62 -16.10 -6.40
N TYR A 703 -8.39 -15.10 -5.96
CA TYR A 703 -9.85 -15.07 -6.13
C TYR A 703 -10.26 -14.95 -7.61
N SER A 704 -9.65 -14.01 -8.37
CA SER A 704 -9.96 -13.84 -9.80
C SER A 704 -9.55 -15.06 -10.63
N LEU A 705 -8.38 -15.65 -10.32
CA LEU A 705 -7.92 -16.89 -10.97
C LEU A 705 -8.89 -18.04 -10.73
N ASN A 706 -9.39 -18.19 -9.50
CA ASN A 706 -10.33 -19.26 -9.14
C ASN A 706 -11.66 -19.14 -9.90
N ASN A 707 -12.21 -17.93 -9.99
CA ASN A 707 -13.45 -17.67 -10.72
C ASN A 707 -13.28 -17.87 -12.23
N LEU A 708 -12.19 -17.36 -12.82
CA LEU A 708 -11.89 -17.59 -14.23
C LEU A 708 -11.70 -19.08 -14.52
N GLY A 709 -10.93 -19.79 -13.68
CA GLY A 709 -10.74 -21.24 -13.81
C GLY A 709 -12.07 -22.00 -13.78
N ARG A 710 -12.99 -21.63 -12.88
CA ARG A 710 -14.33 -22.21 -12.80
C ARG A 710 -15.16 -21.93 -14.06
N ALA A 711 -15.18 -20.69 -14.54
CA ALA A 711 -15.91 -20.30 -15.75
C ALA A 711 -15.38 -21.01 -17.01
N MET A 712 -14.05 -21.15 -17.13
CA MET A 712 -13.39 -21.86 -18.23
C MET A 712 -13.70 -23.37 -18.20
N ALA A 713 -13.64 -24.01 -17.02
CA ALA A 713 -14.06 -25.40 -16.86
C ALA A 713 -15.54 -25.60 -17.19
N TYR A 714 -16.40 -24.64 -16.85
CA TYR A 714 -17.81 -24.66 -17.21
C TYR A 714 -18.03 -24.52 -18.72
N ARG A 715 -17.33 -23.59 -19.39
CA ARG A 715 -17.39 -23.47 -20.87
C ARG A 715 -16.93 -24.74 -21.57
N HIS A 716 -15.92 -25.42 -21.03
CA HIS A 716 -15.53 -26.74 -21.52
C HIS A 716 -16.70 -27.75 -21.45
N ARG A 717 -17.43 -27.81 -20.33
CA ARG A 717 -18.58 -28.73 -20.20
C ARG A 717 -19.68 -28.43 -21.22
N CYS A 718 -19.89 -27.17 -21.59
CA CYS A 718 -20.90 -26.78 -22.58
C CYS A 718 -20.45 -27.03 -24.03
N THR A 719 -19.18 -26.79 -24.35
CA THR A 719 -18.67 -26.75 -25.75
C THR A 719 -17.82 -27.95 -26.14
N GLY A 720 -17.29 -28.70 -25.16
CA GLY A 720 -16.29 -29.75 -25.36
C GLY A 720 -14.88 -29.25 -25.66
N ALA A 721 -14.63 -27.93 -25.62
CA ALA A 721 -13.33 -27.36 -25.96
C ALA A 721 -12.25 -27.73 -24.92
N LEU A 722 -11.37 -28.67 -25.26
CA LEU A 722 -10.32 -29.14 -24.33
C LEU A 722 -9.31 -28.06 -23.95
N ALA A 723 -9.07 -27.08 -24.83
CA ALA A 723 -8.17 -25.96 -24.55
C ALA A 723 -8.62 -25.17 -23.32
N ASP A 724 -9.93 -24.99 -23.14
CA ASP A 724 -10.49 -24.26 -22.00
C ASP A 724 -10.26 -25.00 -20.68
N LEU A 725 -10.35 -26.32 -20.71
CA LEU A 725 -10.11 -27.15 -19.54
C LEU A 725 -8.63 -27.14 -19.12
N GLU A 726 -7.73 -27.16 -20.10
CA GLU A 726 -6.28 -27.06 -19.83
C GLU A 726 -5.93 -25.67 -19.27
N GLU A 727 -6.52 -24.60 -19.81
CA GLU A 727 -6.37 -23.24 -19.26
C GLU A 727 -6.92 -23.17 -17.82
N ALA A 728 -8.11 -23.74 -17.56
CA ALA A 728 -8.70 -23.80 -16.22
C ALA A 728 -7.78 -24.50 -15.20
N ILE A 729 -7.22 -25.66 -15.57
CA ILE A 729 -6.29 -26.41 -14.71
C ILE A 729 -5.01 -25.61 -14.46
N SER A 730 -4.48 -24.93 -15.48
CA SER A 730 -3.30 -24.07 -15.33
C SER A 730 -3.55 -22.94 -14.34
N LEU A 731 -4.68 -22.23 -14.47
CA LEU A 731 -5.06 -21.13 -13.59
C LEU A 731 -5.25 -21.61 -12.14
N LEU A 732 -5.95 -22.74 -11.96
CA LEU A 732 -6.21 -23.30 -10.62
C LEU A 732 -4.94 -23.81 -9.94
N ARG A 733 -3.94 -24.31 -10.70
CA ARG A 733 -2.63 -24.66 -10.14
C ARG A 733 -1.87 -23.43 -9.64
N GLU A 734 -1.90 -22.32 -10.38
CA GLU A 734 -1.33 -21.04 -9.93
C GLU A 734 -1.97 -20.57 -8.61
N VAL A 735 -3.29 -20.74 -8.45
CA VAL A 735 -3.99 -20.41 -7.18
C VAL A 735 -3.41 -21.18 -5.99
N ILE A 736 -3.17 -22.48 -6.15
CA ILE A 736 -2.65 -23.34 -5.08
C ILE A 736 -1.23 -22.92 -4.66
N GLU A 737 -0.41 -22.43 -5.59
CA GLU A 737 0.92 -21.89 -5.30
C GLU A 737 0.85 -20.57 -4.52
N LEU A 738 -0.16 -19.74 -4.78
CA LEU A 738 -0.39 -18.46 -4.09
C LEU A 738 -1.03 -18.61 -2.71
N GLN A 739 -1.56 -19.78 -2.37
CA GLN A 739 -2.30 -20.03 -1.13
C GLN A 739 -1.64 -21.12 -0.26
N PRO A 740 -0.46 -20.87 0.34
CA PRO A 740 0.16 -21.84 1.24
C PRO A 740 -0.71 -22.08 2.48
N SER A 741 -0.71 -23.31 2.99
CA SER A 741 -1.41 -23.65 4.23
C SER A 741 -0.77 -22.95 5.44
N PRO A 742 -1.54 -22.40 6.41
CA PRO A 742 -3.00 -22.39 6.50
C PRO A 742 -3.61 -21.15 5.82
N ASN A 743 -4.33 -21.32 4.71
CA ASN A 743 -5.11 -20.27 4.05
C ASN A 743 -6.61 -20.68 4.01
N PRO A 744 -7.53 -19.84 4.52
CA PRO A 744 -8.96 -20.17 4.57
C PRO A 744 -9.63 -20.46 3.22
N HIS A 745 -9.12 -19.89 2.12
CA HIS A 745 -9.69 -20.05 0.78
C HIS A 745 -9.10 -21.25 0.02
N ARG A 746 -8.03 -21.86 0.53
CA ARG A 746 -7.36 -23.01 -0.10
C ARG A 746 -8.30 -24.20 -0.36
N PRO A 747 -9.21 -24.58 0.56
CA PRO A 747 -10.12 -25.72 0.32
C PRO A 747 -11.00 -25.56 -0.92
N ASP A 748 -11.49 -24.35 -1.21
CA ASP A 748 -12.32 -24.09 -2.41
C ASP A 748 -11.52 -24.28 -3.70
N SER A 749 -10.29 -23.79 -3.73
CA SER A 749 -9.41 -23.91 -4.89
C SER A 749 -8.97 -25.35 -5.12
N LEU A 750 -8.75 -26.12 -4.04
CA LEU A 750 -8.48 -27.56 -4.12
C LEU A 750 -9.69 -28.33 -4.69
N ASN A 751 -10.91 -28.01 -4.23
CA ASN A 751 -12.14 -28.59 -4.79
C ASN A 751 -12.29 -28.29 -6.28
N ASN A 752 -12.10 -27.03 -6.69
CA ASN A 752 -12.20 -26.61 -8.09
C ASN A 752 -11.17 -27.32 -8.97
N LEU A 753 -9.90 -27.42 -8.53
CA LEU A 753 -8.87 -28.14 -9.26
C LEU A 753 -9.19 -29.65 -9.35
N GLY A 754 -9.63 -30.25 -8.24
CA GLY A 754 -10.06 -31.65 -8.21
C GLY A 754 -11.18 -31.93 -9.22
N ASN A 755 -12.21 -31.08 -9.26
CA ASN A 755 -13.31 -31.19 -10.21
C ASN A 755 -12.85 -31.03 -11.67
N ALA A 756 -11.97 -30.07 -11.96
CA ALA A 756 -11.40 -29.90 -13.31
C ALA A 756 -10.57 -31.13 -13.76
N LEU A 757 -9.84 -31.75 -12.83
CA LEU A 757 -9.09 -32.99 -13.10
C LEU A 757 -10.01 -34.20 -13.33
N VAL A 758 -11.15 -34.28 -12.63
CA VAL A 758 -12.22 -35.27 -12.91
C VAL A 758 -12.78 -35.08 -14.32
N ASP A 759 -13.06 -33.85 -14.73
CA ASP A 759 -13.52 -33.55 -16.09
C ASP A 759 -12.45 -33.92 -17.13
N ARG A 760 -11.17 -33.63 -16.86
CA ARG A 760 -10.07 -34.01 -17.76
C ARG A 760 -9.92 -35.52 -17.87
N HIS A 761 -10.13 -36.24 -16.77
CA HIS A 761 -10.19 -37.70 -16.79
C HIS A 761 -11.31 -38.20 -17.71
N ARG A 762 -12.52 -37.63 -17.64
CA ARG A 762 -13.64 -38.04 -18.51
C ARG A 762 -13.32 -37.89 -20.01
N CYS A 763 -12.53 -36.88 -20.37
CA CYS A 763 -12.11 -36.68 -21.76
C CYS A 763 -10.93 -37.56 -22.19
N THR A 764 -9.98 -37.84 -21.29
CA THR A 764 -8.69 -38.47 -21.65
C THR A 764 -8.57 -39.94 -21.23
N GLY A 765 -9.44 -40.42 -20.33
CA GLY A 765 -9.32 -41.72 -19.67
C GLY A 765 -8.14 -41.84 -18.69
N SER A 766 -7.42 -40.76 -18.41
CA SER A 766 -6.21 -40.80 -17.56
C SER A 766 -6.56 -41.09 -16.11
N LEU A 767 -6.26 -42.30 -15.64
CA LEU A 767 -6.44 -42.68 -14.23
C LEU A 767 -5.55 -41.86 -13.28
N ALA A 768 -4.43 -41.32 -13.78
CA ALA A 768 -3.53 -40.47 -12.98
C ALA A 768 -4.21 -39.16 -12.55
N ASN A 769 -4.96 -38.51 -13.46
CA ASN A 769 -5.71 -37.29 -13.14
C ASN A 769 -6.74 -37.52 -12.03
N LEU A 770 -7.39 -38.69 -12.06
CA LEU A 770 -8.40 -39.04 -11.07
C LEU A 770 -7.80 -39.32 -9.68
N LYS A 771 -6.62 -39.94 -9.63
CA LYS A 771 -5.86 -40.11 -8.38
C LYS A 771 -5.40 -38.77 -7.81
N GLU A 772 -4.92 -37.86 -8.66
CA GLU A 772 -4.56 -36.49 -8.25
C GLU A 772 -5.79 -35.75 -7.71
N ALA A 773 -6.93 -35.81 -8.40
CA ALA A 773 -8.19 -35.22 -7.94
C ALA A 773 -8.62 -35.72 -6.56
N ILE A 774 -8.60 -37.04 -6.33
CA ILE A 774 -8.96 -37.64 -5.03
C ILE A 774 -8.01 -37.15 -3.92
N ALA A 775 -6.70 -37.05 -4.21
CA ALA A 775 -5.74 -36.55 -3.22
C ALA A 775 -6.01 -35.08 -2.82
N LEU A 776 -6.26 -34.22 -3.80
CA LEU A 776 -6.58 -32.80 -3.57
C LEU A 776 -7.90 -32.62 -2.81
N LEU A 777 -8.92 -33.41 -3.16
CA LEU A 777 -10.24 -33.37 -2.51
C LEU A 777 -10.20 -33.90 -1.07
N ARG A 778 -9.33 -34.87 -0.78
CA ARG A 778 -9.06 -35.33 0.59
C ARG A 778 -8.36 -34.24 1.41
N GLU A 779 -7.36 -33.57 0.86
CA GLU A 779 -6.73 -32.41 1.51
C GLU A 779 -7.75 -31.31 1.82
N ALA A 780 -8.62 -30.97 0.85
CA ALA A 780 -9.67 -29.97 1.05
C ALA A 780 -10.63 -30.34 2.20
N LEU A 781 -10.99 -31.63 2.30
CA LEU A 781 -11.87 -32.14 3.36
C LEU A 781 -11.19 -32.15 4.74
N GLU A 782 -9.88 -32.40 4.81
CA GLU A 782 -9.10 -32.34 6.05
C GLU A 782 -8.99 -30.91 6.59
N LEU A 783 -8.90 -29.93 5.69
CA LEU A 783 -8.84 -28.51 6.05
C LEU A 783 -10.18 -27.93 6.53
N ARG A 784 -11.29 -28.67 6.40
CA ARG A 784 -12.65 -28.24 6.78
C ARG A 784 -13.25 -29.11 7.88
N PRO A 785 -12.75 -29.13 9.12
CA PRO A 785 -13.30 -29.98 10.18
C PRO A 785 -14.77 -29.63 10.49
N SER A 786 -15.56 -30.62 10.94
CA SER A 786 -16.93 -30.33 11.43
C SER A 786 -16.86 -29.35 12.61
N PRO A 787 -17.74 -28.33 12.70
CA PRO A 787 -18.98 -28.11 11.94
C PRO A 787 -18.86 -27.11 10.75
N ASP A 788 -17.70 -27.03 10.07
CA ASP A 788 -17.50 -26.12 8.92
C ASP A 788 -18.68 -26.19 7.91
N PRO A 789 -19.31 -25.06 7.57
CA PRO A 789 -20.44 -25.02 6.65
C PRO A 789 -20.11 -25.63 5.28
N ASP A 790 -18.95 -25.34 4.72
CA ASP A 790 -18.61 -25.71 3.34
C ASP A 790 -18.06 -27.15 3.25
N ARG A 791 -18.02 -27.87 4.39
CA ARG A 791 -17.65 -29.29 4.45
C ARG A 791 -18.58 -30.17 3.62
N SER A 792 -19.88 -29.84 3.54
CA SER A 792 -20.85 -30.59 2.73
C SER A 792 -20.44 -30.66 1.24
N HIS A 793 -19.98 -29.54 0.69
CA HIS A 793 -19.51 -29.45 -0.69
C HIS A 793 -18.25 -30.32 -0.93
N SER A 794 -17.26 -30.26 -0.04
CA SER A 794 -16.05 -31.10 -0.15
C SER A 794 -16.35 -32.60 -0.04
N LEU A 795 -17.33 -32.99 0.79
CA LEU A 795 -17.78 -34.39 0.88
C LEU A 795 -18.42 -34.86 -0.45
N ASN A 796 -19.27 -34.02 -1.05
CA ASN A 796 -19.89 -34.32 -2.33
C ASN A 796 -18.87 -34.46 -3.46
N ASP A 797 -17.91 -33.54 -3.56
CA ASP A 797 -16.92 -33.54 -4.64
C ASP A 797 -15.99 -34.76 -4.55
N LEU A 798 -15.54 -35.11 -3.33
CA LEU A 798 -14.77 -36.33 -3.09
C LEU A 798 -15.59 -37.59 -3.44
N GLY A 799 -16.86 -37.65 -3.02
CA GLY A 799 -17.75 -38.76 -3.36
C GLY A 799 -17.90 -38.93 -4.86
N ASN A 800 -18.10 -37.84 -5.60
CA ASN A 800 -18.19 -37.87 -7.07
C ASN A 800 -16.88 -38.38 -7.69
N ALA A 801 -15.72 -37.91 -7.24
CA ALA A 801 -14.43 -38.41 -7.75
C ALA A 801 -14.26 -39.92 -7.52
N LEU A 802 -14.66 -40.43 -6.35
CA LEU A 802 -14.63 -41.86 -6.01
C LEU A 802 -15.60 -42.69 -6.88
N VAL A 803 -16.80 -42.18 -7.20
CA VAL A 803 -17.72 -42.84 -8.15
C VAL A 803 -17.09 -42.99 -9.53
N ASN A 804 -16.41 -41.94 -10.02
CA ASN A 804 -15.71 -42.03 -11.31
C ASN A 804 -14.55 -43.04 -11.22
N TYR A 805 -13.85 -43.12 -10.08
CA TYR A 805 -12.73 -44.04 -9.89
C TYR A 805 -13.18 -45.49 -9.80
N HIS A 806 -14.31 -45.74 -9.13
CA HIS A 806 -15.01 -47.02 -9.13
C HIS A 806 -15.36 -47.45 -10.56
N ARG A 807 -15.96 -46.57 -11.37
CA ARG A 807 -16.32 -46.89 -12.78
C ARG A 807 -15.14 -47.36 -13.62
N CYS A 808 -13.92 -46.89 -13.32
CA CYS A 808 -12.71 -47.31 -14.04
C CYS A 808 -12.08 -48.59 -13.48
N THR A 809 -12.21 -48.85 -12.18
CA THR A 809 -11.47 -49.93 -11.49
C THR A 809 -12.33 -51.13 -11.09
N GLY A 810 -13.66 -50.96 -11.01
CA GLY A 810 -14.60 -51.95 -10.48
C GLY A 810 -14.54 -52.13 -8.96
N THR A 811 -13.79 -51.29 -8.24
CA THR A 811 -13.56 -51.45 -6.79
C THR A 811 -14.80 -51.04 -6.00
N LEU A 812 -15.59 -52.00 -5.51
CA LEU A 812 -16.85 -51.69 -4.79
C LEU A 812 -16.63 -50.85 -3.52
N ALA A 813 -15.48 -51.00 -2.85
CA ALA A 813 -15.16 -50.23 -1.65
C ALA A 813 -15.14 -48.70 -1.89
N ASP A 814 -14.74 -48.25 -3.09
CA ASP A 814 -14.73 -46.83 -3.43
C ASP A 814 -16.15 -46.28 -3.63
N LEU A 815 -17.06 -47.11 -4.17
CA LEU A 815 -18.48 -46.77 -4.32
C LEU A 815 -19.19 -46.72 -2.96
N ASP A 816 -18.88 -47.66 -2.05
CA ASP A 816 -19.35 -47.64 -0.67
C ASP A 816 -18.83 -46.40 0.10
N GLU A 817 -17.56 -46.04 -0.06
CA GLU A 817 -16.99 -44.80 0.50
C GLU A 817 -17.74 -43.58 -0.03
N ALA A 818 -17.98 -43.51 -1.34
CA ALA A 818 -18.74 -42.41 -1.95
C ALA A 818 -20.16 -42.27 -1.39
N ILE A 819 -20.90 -43.39 -1.27
CA ILE A 819 -22.24 -43.41 -0.67
C ILE A 819 -22.18 -42.89 0.77
N SER A 820 -21.20 -43.33 1.57
CA SER A 820 -21.00 -42.83 2.93
C SER A 820 -20.75 -41.32 2.98
N LEU A 821 -19.94 -40.80 2.06
CA LEU A 821 -19.65 -39.36 1.98
C LEU A 821 -20.88 -38.54 1.60
N PHE A 822 -21.69 -38.99 0.63
CA PHE A 822 -22.95 -38.30 0.29
C PHE A 822 -23.94 -38.31 1.45
N CYS A 823 -24.08 -39.42 2.17
CA CYS A 823 -24.92 -39.47 3.38
C CYS A 823 -24.45 -38.48 4.44
N LYS A 824 -23.14 -38.40 4.70
CA LYS A 824 -22.57 -37.41 5.64
C LYS A 824 -22.79 -35.96 5.17
N ALA A 825 -22.72 -35.68 3.86
CA ALA A 825 -23.04 -34.36 3.33
C ALA A 825 -24.51 -33.98 3.61
N LEU A 826 -25.42 -34.93 3.46
CA LEU A 826 -26.85 -34.75 3.78
C LEU A 826 -27.10 -34.63 5.29
N GLU A 827 -26.34 -35.30 6.15
CA GLU A 827 -26.44 -35.15 7.60
C GLU A 827 -26.06 -33.73 8.06
N LEU A 828 -25.10 -33.08 7.40
CA LEU A 828 -24.67 -31.70 7.69
C LEU A 828 -25.66 -30.64 7.22
N ARG A 829 -26.64 -31.00 6.38
CA ARG A 829 -27.59 -30.08 5.75
C ARG A 829 -29.01 -30.60 5.85
N PRO A 830 -29.73 -30.41 6.95
CA PRO A 830 -31.11 -30.92 7.11
C PRO A 830 -32.06 -30.41 6.02
N SER A 831 -33.08 -31.21 5.67
CA SER A 831 -34.13 -30.76 4.75
C SER A 831 -34.95 -29.62 5.37
N PRO A 832 -35.32 -28.55 4.62
CA PRO A 832 -35.22 -28.37 3.16
C PRO A 832 -34.05 -27.48 2.67
N HIS A 833 -32.81 -27.69 3.13
CA HIS A 833 -31.66 -26.88 2.68
C HIS A 833 -31.32 -27.07 1.17
N PRO A 834 -31.07 -26.00 0.39
CA PRO A 834 -30.80 -26.08 -1.05
C PRO A 834 -29.56 -26.91 -1.42
N ASP A 835 -28.46 -26.80 -0.66
CA ASP A 835 -27.24 -27.61 -0.85
C ASP A 835 -27.43 -29.14 -0.79
N ARG A 836 -28.61 -29.65 -0.42
CA ARG A 836 -28.91 -31.10 -0.48
C ARG A 836 -29.06 -31.62 -1.91
N LEU A 837 -29.35 -30.76 -2.88
CA LEU A 837 -29.66 -31.14 -4.26
C LEU A 837 -28.55 -31.99 -4.91
N HIS A 838 -27.30 -31.53 -4.88
CA HIS A 838 -26.18 -32.23 -5.51
C HIS A 838 -25.83 -33.57 -4.82
N PRO A 839 -25.67 -33.64 -3.48
CA PRO A 839 -25.45 -34.92 -2.82
C PRO A 839 -26.60 -35.92 -3.01
N LEU A 840 -27.88 -35.48 -2.98
CA LEU A 840 -29.03 -36.35 -3.25
C LEU A 840 -28.95 -36.96 -4.65
N HIS A 841 -28.70 -36.12 -5.66
CA HIS A 841 -28.57 -36.58 -7.04
C HIS A 841 -27.47 -37.63 -7.21
N ASN A 842 -26.29 -37.36 -6.65
CA ASN A 842 -25.16 -38.27 -6.74
C ASN A 842 -25.37 -39.55 -5.92
N LEU A 843 -26.05 -39.47 -4.77
CA LEU A 843 -26.43 -40.62 -3.96
C LEU A 843 -27.41 -41.54 -4.70
N VAL A 844 -28.42 -40.99 -5.37
CA VAL A 844 -29.39 -41.78 -6.17
C VAL A 844 -28.66 -42.56 -7.28
N ILE A 845 -27.74 -41.90 -7.99
CA ILE A 845 -26.94 -42.55 -9.04
C ILE A 845 -26.04 -43.65 -8.45
N SER A 846 -25.41 -43.38 -7.31
CA SER A 846 -24.47 -44.30 -6.67
C SER A 846 -25.17 -45.53 -6.09
N LEU A 847 -26.32 -45.35 -5.44
CA LEU A 847 -27.15 -46.46 -4.93
C LEU A 847 -27.71 -47.33 -6.05
N ARG A 848 -28.11 -46.73 -7.18
CA ARG A 848 -28.50 -47.47 -8.37
C ARG A 848 -27.35 -48.33 -8.89
N ALA A 849 -26.16 -47.75 -9.06
CA ALA A 849 -24.97 -48.50 -9.50
C ALA A 849 -24.65 -49.63 -8.52
N MET A 850 -24.76 -49.37 -7.21
CA MET A 850 -24.51 -50.36 -6.18
C MET A 850 -25.51 -51.52 -6.23
N TYR A 851 -26.78 -51.25 -6.54
CA TYR A 851 -27.79 -52.28 -6.81
C TYR A 851 -27.47 -53.10 -8.06
N GLU A 852 -27.03 -52.47 -9.15
CA GLU A 852 -26.70 -53.17 -10.40
C GLU A 852 -25.57 -54.21 -10.18
N GLU A 853 -24.60 -53.89 -9.33
CA GLU A 853 -23.47 -54.76 -8.95
C GLU A 853 -23.85 -55.83 -7.90
N THR A 854 -24.58 -55.47 -6.84
CA THR A 854 -24.83 -56.37 -5.69
C THR A 854 -26.18 -57.10 -5.73
N ARG A 855 -27.13 -56.59 -6.51
CA ARG A 855 -28.55 -56.99 -6.53
C ARG A 855 -29.25 -56.92 -5.17
N ALA A 856 -28.70 -56.16 -4.22
CA ALA A 856 -29.32 -55.94 -2.92
C ALA A 856 -30.46 -54.90 -3.01
N LEU A 857 -31.70 -55.35 -2.79
CA LEU A 857 -32.91 -54.52 -2.90
C LEU A 857 -32.91 -53.29 -1.98
N SER A 858 -32.17 -53.30 -0.87
CA SER A 858 -32.03 -52.16 0.04
C SER A 858 -31.47 -50.92 -0.65
N HIS A 859 -30.49 -51.07 -1.55
CA HIS A 859 -29.91 -49.96 -2.29
C HIS A 859 -30.91 -49.37 -3.29
N LEU A 860 -31.68 -50.22 -3.97
CA LEU A 860 -32.72 -49.77 -4.89
C LEU A 860 -33.86 -49.03 -4.17
N GLN A 861 -34.26 -49.52 -2.99
CA GLN A 861 -35.23 -48.84 -2.13
C GLN A 861 -34.71 -47.48 -1.66
N GLY A 862 -33.45 -47.39 -1.23
CA GLY A 862 -32.80 -46.13 -0.87
C GLY A 862 -32.73 -45.14 -2.04
N ALA A 863 -32.39 -45.61 -3.24
CA ALA A 863 -32.35 -44.79 -4.45
C ALA A 863 -33.73 -44.20 -4.78
N ILE A 864 -34.81 -44.99 -4.65
CA ILE A 864 -36.18 -44.51 -4.84
C ILE A 864 -36.54 -43.45 -3.79
N ALA A 865 -36.27 -43.72 -2.52
CA ALA A 865 -36.60 -42.78 -1.43
C ALA A 865 -35.89 -41.43 -1.59
N HIS A 866 -34.59 -41.42 -1.90
CA HIS A 866 -33.84 -40.18 -2.13
C HIS A 866 -34.21 -39.49 -3.45
N CYS A 867 -34.67 -40.23 -4.46
CA CYS A 867 -35.20 -39.64 -5.70
C CYS A 867 -36.56 -38.97 -5.46
N GLU A 868 -37.40 -39.54 -4.60
CA GLU A 868 -38.66 -38.92 -4.15
C GLU A 868 -38.40 -37.66 -3.31
N GLU A 869 -37.39 -37.68 -2.44
CA GLU A 869 -36.92 -36.49 -1.73
C GLU A 869 -36.44 -35.41 -2.71
N LEU A 870 -35.62 -35.78 -3.69
CA LEU A 870 -35.12 -34.87 -4.73
C LEU A 870 -36.28 -34.23 -5.53
N LEU A 871 -37.32 -35.00 -5.86
CA LEU A 871 -38.53 -34.51 -6.53
C LEU A 871 -39.29 -33.44 -5.73
N ALA A 872 -39.20 -33.47 -4.40
CA ALA A 872 -39.84 -32.49 -3.53
C ALA A 872 -39.18 -31.10 -3.63
N PHE A 873 -37.90 -31.02 -4.01
CA PHE A 873 -37.21 -29.75 -4.23
C PHE A 873 -37.61 -29.06 -5.54
N TYR A 874 -38.04 -29.81 -6.57
CA TYR A 874 -38.39 -29.27 -7.88
C TYR A 874 -39.87 -28.83 -8.01
N HIS A 875 -40.37 -27.99 -7.09
CA HIS A 875 -41.75 -27.43 -7.14
C HIS A 875 -41.98 -26.55 -8.40
N PRO A 876 -43.22 -26.40 -8.93
CA PRO A 876 -43.64 -26.76 -10.30
C PRO A 876 -43.28 -25.73 -11.41
N VAL A 877 -42.15 -25.01 -11.31
CA VAL A 877 -41.73 -23.99 -12.31
C VAL A 877 -40.51 -24.44 -13.11
N GLY A 878 -39.73 -25.42 -12.62
CA GLY A 878 -38.63 -26.05 -13.36
C GLY A 878 -39.10 -27.28 -14.16
N ASN A 879 -39.78 -27.06 -15.29
CA ASN A 879 -40.40 -28.17 -16.06
C ASN A 879 -39.42 -29.25 -16.53
N GLN A 880 -38.17 -28.90 -16.87
CA GLN A 880 -37.21 -29.86 -17.42
C GLN A 880 -36.48 -30.67 -16.34
N ASP A 881 -35.93 -30.03 -15.31
CA ASP A 881 -35.23 -30.76 -14.23
C ASP A 881 -36.20 -31.68 -13.46
N ARG A 882 -37.45 -31.23 -13.29
CA ARG A 882 -38.52 -32.06 -12.74
C ARG A 882 -38.81 -33.26 -13.65
N ALA A 883 -38.93 -33.06 -14.96
CA ALA A 883 -39.15 -34.15 -15.92
C ALA A 883 -38.01 -35.17 -15.89
N ASP A 884 -36.76 -34.72 -15.90
CA ASP A 884 -35.57 -35.59 -15.82
C ASP A 884 -35.53 -36.39 -14.51
N CYS A 885 -35.94 -35.77 -13.39
CA CYS A 885 -36.04 -36.45 -12.10
C CYS A 885 -37.19 -37.47 -12.06
N LEU A 886 -38.34 -37.14 -12.64
CA LEU A 886 -39.48 -38.05 -12.80
C LEU A 886 -39.11 -39.26 -13.66
N ASP A 887 -38.39 -39.07 -14.77
CA ASP A 887 -37.91 -40.15 -15.64
C ASP A 887 -36.92 -41.07 -14.90
N LYS A 888 -36.04 -40.51 -14.07
CA LYS A 888 -35.17 -41.30 -13.18
C LYS A 888 -35.98 -42.12 -12.18
N LEU A 889 -36.99 -41.53 -11.53
CA LEU A 889 -37.85 -42.26 -10.60
C LEU A 889 -38.63 -43.38 -11.32
N ILE A 890 -39.17 -43.11 -12.52
CA ILE A 890 -39.84 -44.11 -13.36
C ILE A 890 -38.90 -45.28 -13.64
N SER A 891 -37.65 -45.01 -14.04
CA SER A 891 -36.65 -46.05 -14.30
C SER A 891 -36.34 -46.89 -13.06
N LEU A 892 -36.23 -46.26 -11.88
CA LEU A 892 -35.98 -46.95 -10.61
C LEU A 892 -37.17 -47.83 -10.18
N LEU A 893 -38.40 -47.33 -10.32
CA LEU A 893 -39.62 -48.08 -10.02
C LEU A 893 -39.81 -49.27 -10.98
N GLN A 894 -39.51 -49.10 -12.26
CA GLN A 894 -39.51 -50.21 -13.23
C GLN A 894 -38.47 -51.27 -12.85
N MET A 895 -37.25 -50.87 -12.48
CA MET A 895 -36.24 -51.82 -11.98
C MET A 895 -36.70 -52.58 -10.74
N ARG A 896 -37.43 -51.92 -9.83
CA ARG A 896 -37.95 -52.59 -8.62
C ARG A 896 -39.08 -53.55 -8.95
N PHE A 897 -39.96 -53.18 -9.87
CA PHE A 897 -40.98 -54.08 -10.40
C PHE A 897 -40.35 -55.33 -11.03
N ASP A 898 -39.37 -55.17 -11.91
CA ASP A 898 -38.70 -56.30 -12.58
C ASP A 898 -37.98 -57.23 -11.60
N ALA A 899 -37.48 -56.70 -10.48
CA ALA A 899 -36.72 -57.45 -9.48
C ALA A 899 -37.59 -58.12 -8.40
N ALA A 900 -38.69 -57.49 -7.98
CA ALA A 900 -39.48 -57.88 -6.81
C ALA A 900 -40.98 -58.09 -7.11
N GLY A 901 -41.48 -57.77 -8.31
CA GLY A 901 -42.86 -57.99 -8.73
C GLY A 901 -43.89 -57.09 -8.04
N GLN A 902 -43.51 -55.91 -7.54
CA GLN A 902 -44.42 -55.01 -6.83
C GLN A 902 -45.38 -54.27 -7.78
N GLU A 903 -46.62 -54.77 -7.95
CA GLU A 903 -47.62 -54.19 -8.87
C GLU A 903 -47.95 -52.71 -8.62
N GLU A 904 -47.82 -52.23 -7.39
CA GLU A 904 -48.02 -50.81 -7.04
C GLU A 904 -47.08 -49.87 -7.82
N ASP A 905 -45.89 -50.35 -8.21
CA ASP A 905 -44.92 -49.59 -8.99
C ASP A 905 -45.42 -49.28 -10.40
N LEU A 906 -46.14 -50.20 -11.05
CA LEU A 906 -46.70 -49.98 -12.38
C LEU A 906 -47.77 -48.88 -12.36
N ALA A 907 -48.62 -48.87 -11.33
CA ALA A 907 -49.63 -47.83 -11.15
C ALA A 907 -49.02 -46.46 -10.87
N LYS A 908 -47.87 -46.42 -10.16
CA LYS A 908 -47.12 -45.18 -9.91
C LYS A 908 -46.40 -44.70 -11.17
N VAL A 909 -45.74 -45.59 -11.91
CA VAL A 909 -45.08 -45.30 -13.19
C VAL A 909 -46.05 -44.72 -14.20
N ALA A 910 -47.26 -45.26 -14.33
CA ALA A 910 -48.26 -44.74 -15.25
C ALA A 910 -48.64 -43.28 -14.93
N ARG A 911 -48.83 -42.96 -13.64
CA ARG A 911 -49.13 -41.59 -13.19
C ARG A 911 -47.98 -40.63 -13.44
N LEU A 912 -46.75 -41.02 -13.12
CA LEU A 912 -45.56 -40.17 -13.32
C LEU A 912 -45.30 -39.90 -14.81
N LYS A 913 -45.50 -40.89 -15.69
CA LYS A 913 -45.40 -40.70 -17.15
C LYS A 913 -46.41 -39.69 -17.67
N GLU A 914 -47.62 -39.69 -17.13
CA GLU A 914 -48.63 -38.68 -17.48
C GLU A 914 -48.18 -37.27 -17.06
N GLU A 915 -47.58 -37.14 -15.88
CA GLU A 915 -47.01 -35.87 -15.41
C GLU A 915 -45.87 -35.39 -16.30
N VAL A 916 -44.91 -36.27 -16.66
CA VAL A 916 -43.82 -35.94 -17.61
C VAL A 916 -44.40 -35.46 -18.94
N ASN A 917 -45.38 -36.18 -19.51
CA ASN A 917 -46.01 -35.78 -20.76
C ASN A 917 -46.70 -34.41 -20.69
N ARG A 918 -47.27 -34.03 -19.53
CA ARG A 918 -47.83 -32.69 -19.32
C ARG A 918 -46.74 -31.62 -19.25
N LEU A 919 -45.60 -31.92 -18.63
CA LEU A 919 -44.46 -31.00 -18.52
C LEU A 919 -43.74 -30.81 -19.87
N SER A 920 -43.73 -31.84 -20.73
CA SER A 920 -43.09 -31.82 -22.04
C SER A 920 -44.00 -31.37 -23.20
N ALA A 921 -45.29 -31.10 -22.95
CA ALA A 921 -46.21 -30.63 -23.98
C ALA A 921 -45.87 -29.18 -24.37
N PRO A 922 -45.73 -28.84 -25.68
CA PRO A 922 -45.60 -27.45 -26.10
C PRO A 922 -46.87 -26.69 -25.71
N CYS A 923 -46.73 -25.55 -25.04
CA CYS A 923 -47.85 -24.65 -24.74
C CYS A 923 -48.60 -24.25 -26.02
N THR A 924 -49.65 -24.99 -26.38
CA THR A 924 -50.62 -24.55 -27.39
C THR A 924 -51.73 -23.77 -26.69
N GLU A 925 -51.60 -22.43 -26.78
CA GLU A 925 -52.60 -21.35 -26.69
C GLU A 925 -53.70 -21.34 -25.60
N SER A 926 -53.82 -20.20 -24.91
CA SER A 926 -55.14 -19.63 -24.58
C SER A 926 -55.10 -18.10 -24.66
N ALA A 927 -55.29 -17.56 -25.87
CA ALA A 927 -55.83 -16.23 -26.07
C ALA A 927 -57.36 -16.35 -26.15
N THR A 928 -58.06 -15.97 -25.08
CA THR A 928 -59.44 -15.44 -25.07
C THR A 928 -59.67 -14.71 -23.77
#